data_AF-A0A350M1T5-F1
#
_entry.id   AF-A0A350M1T5-F1
#
_cell.length_a   1.000
_cell.length_b   1.000
_cell.length_c   1.000
_cell.angle_alpha   90.00
_cell.angle_beta   90.00
_cell.angle_gamma   90.00
#
_symmetry.space_group_name_H-M   'P 1'
#
loop_
_entity.id
_entity.type
_entity.pdbx_description
1 polymer ?
#
loop_
_entity_poly.entity_id
_entity_poly.type
_entity_poly.pdbx_seq_one_letter_code
_entity_poly.pdbx_strand_id
1 'polypeptide(L)'
;MKFLLGLVCVSGLLFPNLLSSQSAGSKVDLENLDHDLLSNELIIALNNYRKEKGLSELEAEKVLSEAALDQAMYNRKSNSVSSEQIKKKKITAFDRVRYYKGLFYKVDEFDIAVEVDSKTRLKSSTKTQPSSYREISEYILEEWRDDRKLDVLLTDEAFFKVGIGFAPNKVNQLLFASIVVGSAPYKKEKNFSYSSKSHKINPYDREVCKIFERTYSYLPELFSNNLRIEGNRIVFYYHDLALIEGILDMGKDALAVDIMTNEQFACDHGNMLHPSPVHKGMMLKPVKKSKLFKLNKLKGAKEFRADLGAIPAGMDTSTLQFALLVIKDKCLCSRISTNNLKGKNIRLLDIELAIDTLSISQNIDSNSRFLEFTVPFEKSKYDYEVEDIKPFLDSIQLNRFNIREIEVTAYSSIEGNPISNMNLQQRRAESILHAIGEYQLQEVKTKIETHENWDGFMESIKGSPYEAEYKNLSKDEIRMVVNSDTLQYDLEPYLADQRKANIRIFVESIYIDSLTPEKLPSKFQASIQDEEYIRSKAIQTLMYRAVLNGELDTAVLFEGDIPQYKQFVPLANNRVAFRMQFQKKKNSDSLVDNLRMEIEALLGVEPTNGHINFNKQAIKLYYWAKDLQFLIIDEENKVDQPKDFYKDIRKLYNTKIDNYKVNRLLLNYNIISADFYYDRRDFRNRIKALKQVKKYVQKAKLNRTQTFIMAKYFIYQMQIDWAVQIMSPFIKSGDYDSDFMMTYLSISIYTEKLVKQETYYEYLKIASEKYGDEFCELFRKPGMSKEYLSDLKIKSIYCENCK
;
A
#
# COMPACT_ATOMS: atom_id res chain seq x y z
N MET A 1 -84.78 61.33 -2.43
CA MET A 1 -86.24 61.57 -2.41
C MET A 1 -86.93 60.36 -3.05
N LYS A 2 -87.73 59.61 -2.26
CA LYS A 2 -88.68 58.51 -2.59
C LYS A 2 -88.07 57.14 -2.99
N PHE A 3 -88.10 56.12 -2.11
CA PHE A 3 -89.19 55.15 -1.76
C PHE A 3 -89.49 54.16 -2.91
N LEU A 4 -89.80 52.86 -2.77
CA LEU A 4 -89.68 51.80 -1.75
C LEU A 4 -90.25 50.50 -2.41
N LEU A 5 -90.01 49.33 -1.81
CA LEU A 5 -90.78 48.06 -1.87
C LEU A 5 -90.73 47.12 -3.09
N GLY A 6 -90.54 45.82 -2.77
CA GLY A 6 -90.97 44.68 -3.60
C GLY A 6 -90.27 43.35 -3.31
N LEU A 7 -90.53 42.73 -2.16
CA LEU A 7 -90.24 41.31 -1.89
C LEU A 7 -91.09 40.41 -2.81
N VAL A 8 -90.57 39.27 -3.27
CA VAL A 8 -91.16 37.91 -3.14
C VAL A 8 -90.22 36.86 -3.76
N CYS A 9 -89.97 35.80 -2.99
CA CYS A 9 -89.23 34.59 -3.34
C CYS A 9 -89.87 33.77 -4.48
N VAL A 10 -89.04 33.16 -5.32
CA VAL A 10 -89.24 31.77 -5.79
C VAL A 10 -87.90 31.05 -5.83
N SER A 11 -87.85 29.95 -5.09
CA SER A 11 -86.80 28.95 -4.99
C SER A 11 -86.49 28.22 -6.30
N GLY A 12 -85.20 28.10 -6.64
CA GLY A 12 -84.68 27.19 -7.66
C GLY A 12 -83.30 26.68 -7.26
N LEU A 13 -83.24 25.39 -6.92
CA LEU A 13 -82.06 24.64 -6.48
C LEU A 13 -80.93 24.67 -7.51
N LEU A 14 -79.72 25.05 -7.09
CA LEU A 14 -78.46 24.67 -7.71
C LEU A 14 -77.54 24.14 -6.61
N PHE A 15 -77.44 22.82 -6.50
CA PHE A 15 -76.39 22.15 -5.73
C PHE A 15 -75.04 22.38 -6.42
N PRO A 16 -74.01 22.87 -5.72
CA PRO A 16 -72.64 22.71 -6.18
C PRO A 16 -72.17 21.30 -5.83
N ASN A 17 -71.86 20.48 -6.83
CA ASN A 17 -71.11 19.24 -6.64
C ASN A 17 -69.69 19.61 -6.19
N LEU A 18 -69.44 19.55 -4.89
CA LEU A 18 -68.11 19.48 -4.30
C LEU A 18 -67.51 18.12 -4.67
N LEU A 19 -66.69 18.07 -5.72
CA LEU A 19 -65.75 16.97 -5.93
C LEU A 19 -64.67 17.08 -4.85
N SER A 20 -64.79 16.30 -3.77
CA SER A 20 -63.74 16.16 -2.77
C SER A 20 -62.49 15.56 -3.40
N SER A 21 -61.40 16.32 -3.45
CA SER A 21 -60.07 15.78 -3.80
C SER A 21 -59.69 14.69 -2.79
N GLN A 22 -59.27 13.52 -3.26
CA GLN A 22 -58.77 12.45 -2.41
C GLN A 22 -57.48 12.92 -1.70
N SER A 23 -57.22 12.38 -0.50
CA SER A 23 -56.04 12.70 0.33
C SER A 23 -55.42 11.41 0.89
N ALA A 24 -54.24 11.50 1.49
CA ALA A 24 -53.53 10.35 2.06
C ALA A 24 -54.37 9.49 3.04
N GLY A 25 -55.27 10.11 3.81
CA GLY A 25 -56.17 9.43 4.75
C GLY A 25 -57.49 8.95 4.12
N SER A 26 -57.74 9.23 2.84
CA SER A 26 -58.93 8.76 2.14
C SER A 26 -58.88 7.24 2.00
N LYS A 27 -60.03 6.58 2.25
CA LYS A 27 -60.18 5.15 2.01
C LYS A 27 -59.98 4.84 0.53
N VAL A 28 -59.23 3.80 0.22
CA VAL A 28 -58.95 3.37 -1.14
C VAL A 28 -60.17 2.70 -1.75
N ASP A 29 -60.57 3.20 -2.92
CA ASP A 29 -61.55 2.56 -3.79
C ASP A 29 -60.81 1.91 -4.96
N LEU A 30 -60.82 0.58 -5.03
CA LEU A 30 -60.18 -0.18 -6.12
C LEU A 30 -60.83 0.06 -7.49
N GLU A 31 -62.04 0.64 -7.54
CA GLU A 31 -62.67 1.04 -8.80
C GLU A 31 -62.12 2.34 -9.36
N ASN A 32 -61.82 3.29 -8.47
CA ASN A 32 -61.38 4.64 -8.79
C ASN A 32 -60.06 4.98 -8.09
N LEU A 33 -59.09 4.05 -8.20
CA LEU A 33 -57.79 4.15 -7.55
C LEU A 33 -57.00 5.34 -8.10
N ASP A 34 -56.60 6.25 -7.21
CA ASP A 34 -55.65 7.30 -7.52
C ASP A 34 -54.22 6.73 -7.47
N HIS A 35 -53.75 6.28 -8.62
CA HIS A 35 -52.43 5.65 -8.76
C HIS A 35 -51.28 6.60 -8.39
N ASP A 36 -51.42 7.89 -8.70
CA ASP A 36 -50.37 8.88 -8.47
C ASP A 36 -50.29 9.21 -6.98
N LEU A 37 -51.44 9.40 -6.32
CA LEU A 37 -51.49 9.60 -4.87
C LEU A 37 -50.89 8.41 -4.11
N LEU A 38 -51.26 7.17 -4.47
CA LEU A 38 -50.71 5.99 -3.79
C LEU A 38 -49.20 5.84 -4.03
N SER A 39 -48.74 6.10 -5.26
CA SER A 39 -47.31 6.04 -5.58
C SER A 39 -46.53 7.08 -4.78
N ASN A 40 -47.05 8.29 -4.66
CA ASN A 40 -46.40 9.36 -3.89
C ASN A 40 -46.34 9.03 -2.39
N GLU A 41 -47.42 8.54 -1.79
CA GLU A 41 -47.42 8.12 -0.38
C GLU A 41 -46.40 6.99 -0.13
N LEU A 42 -46.31 6.02 -1.04
CA LEU A 42 -45.34 4.95 -0.93
C LEU A 42 -43.89 5.46 -1.08
N ILE A 43 -43.61 6.35 -2.04
CA ILE A 43 -42.28 6.98 -2.17
C ILE A 43 -41.92 7.75 -0.90
N ILE A 44 -42.85 8.51 -0.31
CA ILE A 44 -42.63 9.22 0.95
C ILE A 44 -42.27 8.22 2.06
N ALA A 45 -43.02 7.12 2.20
CA ALA A 45 -42.75 6.09 3.19
C ALA A 45 -41.36 5.46 3.01
N LEU A 46 -41.00 5.07 1.77
CA LEU A 46 -39.69 4.50 1.44
C LEU A 46 -38.55 5.49 1.75
N ASN A 47 -38.72 6.77 1.38
CA ASN A 47 -37.69 7.80 1.58
C ASN A 47 -37.53 8.20 3.05
N ASN A 48 -38.61 8.23 3.82
CA ASN A 48 -38.52 8.43 5.27
C ASN A 48 -37.65 7.33 5.91
N TYR A 49 -37.88 6.06 5.54
CA TYR A 49 -37.06 4.95 6.03
C TYR A 49 -35.60 5.07 5.57
N ARG A 50 -35.34 5.38 4.30
CA ARG A 50 -33.97 5.55 3.79
C ARG A 50 -33.25 6.70 4.49
N LYS A 51 -33.94 7.80 4.77
CA LYS A 51 -33.40 8.94 5.51
C LYS A 51 -33.04 8.58 6.96
N GLU A 52 -33.85 7.77 7.64
CA GLU A 52 -33.52 7.22 8.97
C GLU A 52 -32.23 6.38 8.96
N LYS A 53 -31.90 5.78 7.80
CA LYS A 53 -30.66 5.02 7.60
C LYS A 53 -29.49 5.85 7.07
N GLY A 54 -29.66 7.16 6.86
CA GLY A 54 -28.64 8.04 6.30
C GLY A 54 -28.39 7.85 4.80
N LEU A 55 -29.35 7.27 4.08
CA LEU A 55 -29.26 7.00 2.64
C LEU A 55 -29.89 8.12 1.81
N SER A 56 -29.48 8.24 0.54
CA SER A 56 -30.10 9.15 -0.41
C SER A 56 -31.55 8.78 -0.72
N GLU A 57 -32.40 9.79 -0.89
CA GLU A 57 -33.79 9.62 -1.30
C GLU A 57 -33.89 9.01 -2.71
N LEU A 58 -34.90 8.17 -2.92
CA LEU A 58 -35.28 7.64 -4.22
C LEU A 58 -36.14 8.66 -4.95
N GLU A 59 -35.78 8.93 -6.19
CA GLU A 59 -36.56 9.79 -7.08
C GLU A 59 -37.39 8.96 -8.05
N ALA A 60 -38.65 9.36 -8.26
CA ALA A 60 -39.54 8.67 -9.19
C ALA A 60 -38.96 8.67 -10.62
N GLU A 61 -39.01 7.53 -11.32
CA GLU A 61 -38.52 7.41 -12.68
C GLU A 61 -39.52 6.66 -13.57
N LYS A 62 -39.84 7.28 -14.70
CA LYS A 62 -40.93 6.86 -15.58
C LYS A 62 -40.73 5.46 -16.16
N VAL A 63 -39.53 5.14 -16.66
CA VAL A 63 -39.22 3.84 -17.25
C VAL A 63 -39.29 2.73 -16.21
N LEU A 64 -38.85 3.00 -14.98
CA LEU A 64 -39.02 2.07 -13.87
C LEU A 64 -40.50 1.88 -13.55
N SER A 65 -41.32 2.94 -13.56
CA SER A 65 -42.77 2.83 -13.34
C SER A 65 -43.48 2.04 -14.45
N GLU A 66 -43.05 2.21 -15.71
CA GLU A 66 -43.56 1.39 -16.82
C GLU A 66 -43.22 -0.10 -16.64
N ALA A 67 -42.01 -0.41 -16.15
CA ALA A 67 -41.59 -1.78 -15.84
C ALA A 67 -42.36 -2.38 -14.66
N ALA A 68 -42.55 -1.59 -13.59
CA ALA A 68 -43.29 -1.97 -12.40
C ALA A 68 -44.77 -2.22 -12.72
N LEU A 69 -45.41 -1.31 -13.45
CA LEU A 69 -46.80 -1.45 -13.86
C LEU A 69 -47.02 -2.69 -14.73
N ASP A 70 -46.10 -2.95 -15.66
CA ASP A 70 -46.12 -4.17 -16.48
C ASP A 70 -46.08 -5.44 -15.63
N GLN A 71 -45.28 -5.46 -14.57
CA GLN A 71 -45.20 -6.59 -13.65
C GLN A 71 -46.44 -6.73 -12.78
N ALA A 72 -46.94 -5.63 -12.21
CA ALA A 72 -48.18 -5.63 -11.43
C ALA A 72 -49.37 -6.13 -12.27
N MET A 73 -49.48 -5.70 -13.53
CA MET A 73 -50.52 -6.19 -14.44
C MET A 73 -50.37 -7.68 -14.76
N TYR A 74 -49.14 -8.18 -14.89
CA TYR A 74 -48.86 -9.60 -15.09
C TYR A 74 -49.29 -10.43 -13.87
N ASN A 75 -48.87 -10.03 -12.66
CA ASN A 75 -49.22 -10.69 -11.40
C ASN A 75 -50.74 -10.68 -11.16
N ARG A 76 -51.41 -9.58 -11.50
CA ARG A 76 -52.87 -9.50 -11.49
C ARG A 76 -53.50 -10.51 -12.43
N LYS A 77 -52.97 -10.64 -13.66
CA LYS A 77 -53.51 -11.57 -14.66
C LYS A 77 -53.32 -13.04 -14.27
N SER A 78 -52.20 -13.38 -13.63
CA SER A 78 -51.97 -14.73 -13.08
C SER A 78 -52.62 -14.95 -11.72
N ASN A 79 -53.15 -13.89 -11.09
CA ASN A 79 -53.66 -13.86 -9.72
C ASN A 79 -52.67 -14.45 -8.70
N SER A 80 -51.38 -14.16 -8.89
CA SER A 80 -50.28 -14.65 -8.07
C SER A 80 -49.12 -13.67 -8.08
N VAL A 81 -48.41 -13.53 -6.97
CA VAL A 81 -47.18 -12.71 -6.92
C VAL A 81 -46.02 -13.52 -7.50
N SER A 82 -45.33 -12.94 -8.49
CA SER A 82 -44.10 -13.46 -9.08
C SER A 82 -43.20 -12.30 -9.46
N SER A 83 -41.88 -12.51 -9.40
CA SER A 83 -40.87 -11.59 -9.94
C SER A 83 -40.51 -11.90 -11.40
N GLU A 84 -40.96 -13.04 -11.93
CA GLU A 84 -40.62 -13.48 -13.28
C GLU A 84 -41.82 -13.53 -14.22
N GLN A 85 -41.64 -13.03 -15.44
CA GLN A 85 -42.59 -13.24 -16.55
C GLN A 85 -42.13 -14.36 -17.49
N ILE A 86 -43.10 -15.04 -18.10
CA ILE A 86 -42.81 -16.06 -19.13
C ILE A 86 -42.25 -15.44 -20.43
N LYS A 87 -42.52 -14.15 -20.70
CA LYS A 87 -42.10 -13.49 -21.93
C LYS A 87 -40.59 -13.26 -21.91
N LYS A 88 -39.85 -13.95 -22.79
CA LYS A 88 -38.38 -13.95 -22.87
C LYS A 88 -37.67 -12.59 -22.81
N LYS A 89 -38.28 -11.50 -23.29
CA LYS A 89 -37.69 -10.14 -23.28
C LYS A 89 -38.06 -9.32 -22.03
N LYS A 90 -38.75 -9.93 -21.06
CA LYS A 90 -39.35 -9.29 -19.89
C LYS A 90 -39.31 -10.18 -18.65
N ILE A 91 -38.46 -11.22 -18.65
CA ILE A 91 -38.43 -12.23 -17.59
C ILE A 91 -38.17 -11.55 -16.25
N THR A 92 -37.06 -10.83 -16.14
CA THR A 92 -36.65 -10.14 -14.91
C THR A 92 -37.02 -8.64 -14.94
N ALA A 93 -37.00 -7.96 -13.78
CA ALA A 93 -37.07 -6.51 -13.71
C ALA A 93 -36.07 -5.82 -14.65
N PHE A 94 -34.82 -6.30 -14.65
CA PHE A 94 -33.78 -5.78 -15.53
C PHE A 94 -34.19 -5.90 -17.02
N ASP A 95 -34.73 -7.05 -17.44
CA ASP A 95 -35.22 -7.23 -18.81
C ASP A 95 -36.39 -6.29 -19.15
N ARG A 96 -37.33 -6.09 -18.23
CA ARG A 96 -38.46 -5.16 -18.40
C ARG A 96 -37.98 -3.72 -18.54
N VAL A 97 -37.08 -3.27 -17.67
CA VAL A 97 -36.48 -1.94 -17.77
C VAL A 97 -35.77 -1.76 -19.11
N ARG A 98 -35.03 -2.77 -19.59
CA ARG A 98 -34.41 -2.75 -20.93
C ARG A 98 -35.45 -2.73 -22.06
N TYR A 99 -36.56 -3.44 -21.92
CA TYR A 99 -37.65 -3.44 -22.89
C TYR A 99 -38.20 -2.02 -23.08
N TYR A 100 -38.40 -1.29 -21.97
CA TYR A 100 -38.83 0.11 -21.92
C TYR A 100 -37.68 1.12 -22.10
N LYS A 101 -36.52 0.67 -22.61
CA LYS A 101 -35.35 1.51 -22.97
C LYS A 101 -34.60 2.16 -21.81
N GLY A 102 -34.83 1.71 -20.59
CA GLY A 102 -34.07 2.13 -19.40
C GLY A 102 -32.62 1.66 -19.46
N LEU A 103 -31.72 2.48 -18.93
CA LEU A 103 -30.27 2.23 -18.94
C LEU A 103 -29.70 2.31 -17.53
N PHE A 104 -30.04 1.32 -16.71
CA PHE A 104 -29.65 1.23 -15.31
C PHE A 104 -28.69 0.06 -15.14
N TYR A 105 -27.50 0.28 -14.57
CA TYR A 105 -26.53 -0.80 -14.40
C TYR A 105 -26.91 -1.76 -13.28
N LYS A 106 -27.73 -1.29 -12.34
CA LYS A 106 -28.30 -2.08 -11.25
C LYS A 106 -29.80 -1.79 -11.19
N VAL A 107 -30.58 -2.86 -11.15
CA VAL A 107 -32.05 -2.84 -11.04
C VAL A 107 -32.43 -4.00 -10.14
N ASP A 108 -33.38 -3.77 -9.25
CA ASP A 108 -34.01 -4.81 -8.44
C ASP A 108 -35.50 -4.51 -8.27
N GLU A 109 -36.24 -5.43 -7.65
CA GLU A 109 -37.68 -5.28 -7.47
C GLU A 109 -38.25 -5.93 -6.22
N PHE A 110 -39.42 -5.43 -5.83
CA PHE A 110 -40.28 -6.02 -4.82
C PHE A 110 -41.71 -6.10 -5.35
N ASP A 111 -42.30 -7.29 -5.28
CA ASP A 111 -43.68 -7.54 -5.70
C ASP A 111 -44.52 -8.02 -4.51
N ILE A 112 -45.75 -7.52 -4.40
CA ILE A 112 -46.67 -7.86 -3.32
C ILE A 112 -48.13 -7.82 -3.79
N ALA A 113 -48.99 -8.60 -3.14
CA ALA A 113 -50.43 -8.48 -3.25
C ALA A 113 -50.98 -8.06 -1.88
N VAL A 114 -51.72 -6.94 -1.83
CA VAL A 114 -52.32 -6.39 -0.62
C VAL A 114 -53.82 -6.67 -0.65
N GLU A 115 -54.37 -7.30 0.40
CA GLU A 115 -55.82 -7.37 0.59
C GLU A 115 -56.31 -6.03 1.18
N VAL A 116 -57.05 -5.26 0.39
CA VAL A 116 -57.49 -3.91 0.79
C VAL A 116 -58.75 -3.99 1.65
N ASP A 117 -58.77 -3.23 2.75
CA ASP A 117 -59.87 -3.19 3.73
C ASP A 117 -60.22 -4.56 4.35
N SER A 118 -59.27 -5.50 4.32
CA SER A 118 -59.36 -6.83 4.94
C SER A 118 -58.46 -6.89 6.17
N LYS A 119 -58.86 -7.65 7.20
CA LYS A 119 -57.99 -7.92 8.36
C LYS A 119 -56.88 -8.87 7.95
N THR A 120 -55.69 -8.31 7.75
CA THR A 120 -54.50 -9.07 7.38
C THR A 120 -53.52 -9.14 8.55
N ARG A 121 -52.51 -10.00 8.40
CA ARG A 121 -51.44 -10.15 9.36
C ARG A 121 -50.11 -9.91 8.65
N LEU A 122 -49.32 -8.98 9.16
CA LEU A 122 -47.94 -8.76 8.71
C LEU A 122 -47.08 -10.00 8.99
N LYS A 123 -45.96 -10.16 8.29
CA LYS A 123 -44.95 -11.19 8.61
C LYS A 123 -44.49 -11.13 10.07
N SER A 124 -44.39 -9.94 10.66
CA SER A 124 -44.16 -9.70 12.10
C SER A 124 -45.27 -10.17 13.04
N SER A 125 -46.35 -10.79 12.53
CA SER A 125 -47.53 -11.28 13.27
C SER A 125 -48.49 -10.21 13.81
N THR A 126 -48.22 -8.93 13.54
CA THR A 126 -49.10 -7.80 13.85
C THR A 126 -50.34 -7.82 12.96
N LYS A 127 -51.53 -7.64 13.54
CA LYS A 127 -52.78 -7.55 12.79
C LYS A 127 -52.99 -6.12 12.29
N THR A 128 -53.32 -5.97 11.02
CA THR A 128 -53.57 -4.68 10.37
C THR A 128 -54.80 -4.80 9.46
N GLN A 129 -55.33 -3.66 9.03
CA GLN A 129 -56.40 -3.59 8.04
C GLN A 129 -56.13 -2.39 7.13
N PRO A 130 -55.23 -2.53 6.14
CA PRO A 130 -54.83 -1.40 5.32
C PRO A 130 -56.00 -0.94 4.45
N SER A 131 -56.54 0.25 4.74
CA SER A 131 -57.77 0.74 4.12
C SER A 131 -57.60 2.08 3.41
N SER A 132 -56.66 2.93 3.83
CA SER A 132 -56.34 4.22 3.21
C SER A 132 -55.04 4.20 2.40
N TYR A 133 -54.81 5.23 1.57
CA TYR A 133 -53.58 5.37 0.77
C TYR A 133 -52.32 5.29 1.63
N ARG A 134 -52.32 5.96 2.78
CA ARG A 134 -51.21 5.92 3.73
C ARG A 134 -51.04 4.54 4.36
N GLU A 135 -52.11 3.93 4.86
CA GLU A 135 -52.03 2.63 5.52
C GLU A 135 -51.57 1.51 4.57
N ILE A 136 -51.99 1.56 3.29
CA ILE A 136 -51.50 0.63 2.27
C ILE A 136 -50.00 0.85 2.02
N SER A 137 -49.56 2.10 1.95
CA SER A 137 -48.14 2.44 1.73
C SER A 137 -47.26 1.99 2.91
N GLU A 138 -47.72 2.23 4.15
CA GLU A 138 -47.08 1.76 5.37
C GLU A 138 -47.05 0.23 5.42
N TYR A 139 -48.15 -0.44 5.08
CA TYR A 139 -48.22 -1.90 5.01
C TYR A 139 -47.18 -2.48 4.03
N ILE A 140 -47.05 -1.91 2.83
CA ILE A 140 -46.07 -2.35 1.82
C ILE A 140 -44.63 -2.16 2.35
N LEU A 141 -44.34 -1.02 2.98
CA LEU A 141 -43.02 -0.77 3.58
C LEU A 141 -42.71 -1.78 4.70
N GLU A 142 -43.67 -2.03 5.59
CA GLU A 142 -43.51 -2.99 6.70
C GLU A 142 -43.27 -4.42 6.18
N GLU A 143 -44.02 -4.86 5.18
CA GLU A 143 -43.81 -6.17 4.53
C GLU A 143 -42.45 -6.29 3.83
N TRP A 144 -41.94 -5.19 3.27
CA TRP A 144 -40.60 -5.15 2.68
C TRP A 144 -39.53 -5.30 3.77
N ARG A 145 -39.57 -4.50 4.84
CA ARG A 145 -38.53 -4.54 5.89
C ARG A 145 -38.56 -5.80 6.76
N ASP A 146 -39.73 -6.40 6.95
CA ASP A 146 -39.87 -7.65 7.73
C ASP A 146 -39.11 -8.80 7.07
N ASP A 147 -38.85 -8.70 5.76
CA ASP A 147 -38.00 -9.63 5.03
C ASP A 147 -36.53 -9.17 5.01
N ARG A 148 -35.71 -9.79 5.87
CA ARG A 148 -34.27 -9.49 5.96
C ARG A 148 -33.52 -9.54 4.62
N LYS A 149 -33.98 -10.34 3.65
CA LYS A 149 -33.31 -10.40 2.33
C LYS A 149 -33.70 -9.20 1.46
N LEU A 150 -34.92 -8.69 1.61
CA LEU A 150 -35.43 -7.57 0.83
C LEU A 150 -35.06 -6.22 1.47
N ASP A 151 -34.93 -6.15 2.80
CA ASP A 151 -34.45 -4.94 3.50
C ASP A 151 -33.06 -4.51 3.01
N VAL A 152 -32.20 -5.47 2.65
CA VAL A 152 -30.88 -5.20 2.03
C VAL A 152 -31.01 -4.43 0.71
N LEU A 153 -32.09 -4.65 -0.06
CA LEU A 153 -32.34 -3.92 -1.31
C LEU A 153 -32.75 -2.47 -1.05
N LEU A 154 -33.63 -2.26 -0.06
CA LEU A 154 -34.11 -0.93 0.29
C LEU A 154 -33.00 -0.07 0.94
N THR A 155 -32.04 -0.74 1.58
CA THR A 155 -30.86 -0.11 2.21
C THR A 155 -29.62 -0.07 1.32
N ASP A 156 -29.74 -0.48 0.05
CA ASP A 156 -28.62 -0.46 -0.89
C ASP A 156 -28.33 0.99 -1.35
N GLU A 157 -27.10 1.45 -1.07
CA GLU A 157 -26.60 2.78 -1.43
C GLU A 157 -26.52 3.01 -2.95
N ALA A 158 -26.55 1.94 -3.77
CA ALA A 158 -26.45 2.08 -5.22
C ALA A 158 -27.77 2.55 -5.88
N PHE A 159 -28.91 2.43 -5.18
CA PHE A 159 -30.22 2.81 -5.73
C PHE A 159 -30.54 4.28 -5.47
N PHE A 160 -30.99 4.95 -6.53
CA PHE A 160 -31.32 6.38 -6.55
C PHE A 160 -32.69 6.65 -7.20
N LYS A 161 -33.23 5.68 -7.93
CA LYS A 161 -34.47 5.81 -8.68
C LYS A 161 -35.45 4.72 -8.29
N VAL A 162 -36.73 5.03 -8.35
CA VAL A 162 -37.82 4.09 -8.07
C VAL A 162 -38.94 4.26 -9.08
N GLY A 163 -39.58 3.15 -9.42
CA GLY A 163 -40.81 3.11 -10.19
C GLY A 163 -41.81 2.21 -9.50
N ILE A 164 -43.08 2.61 -9.48
CA ILE A 164 -44.13 1.91 -8.77
C ILE A 164 -45.28 1.65 -9.74
N GLY A 165 -45.82 0.44 -9.67
CA GLY A 165 -46.95 0.01 -10.48
C GLY A 165 -48.00 -0.68 -9.62
N PHE A 166 -49.26 -0.32 -9.84
CA PHE A 166 -50.39 -0.91 -9.13
C PHE A 166 -51.41 -1.48 -10.12
N ALA A 167 -51.92 -2.68 -9.83
CA ALA A 167 -52.91 -3.37 -10.65
C ALA A 167 -54.02 -3.96 -9.77
N PRO A 168 -55.17 -3.27 -9.61
CA PRO A 168 -56.26 -3.74 -8.76
C PRO A 168 -57.01 -4.94 -9.37
N ASN A 169 -57.31 -5.94 -8.53
CA ASN A 169 -58.20 -7.07 -8.81
C ASN A 169 -59.47 -6.96 -7.93
N LYS A 170 -60.53 -6.45 -8.55
CA LYS A 170 -61.81 -6.13 -7.91
C LYS A 170 -62.54 -7.35 -7.35
N VAL A 171 -62.38 -8.52 -7.97
CA VAL A 171 -63.13 -9.74 -7.59
C VAL A 171 -62.71 -10.24 -6.22
N ASN A 172 -61.41 -10.14 -5.92
CA ASN A 172 -60.82 -10.67 -4.69
C ASN A 172 -60.37 -9.57 -3.72
N GLN A 173 -60.70 -8.30 -3.99
CA GLN A 173 -60.24 -7.14 -3.21
C GLN A 173 -58.70 -7.09 -3.03
N LEU A 174 -57.96 -7.54 -4.06
CA LEU A 174 -56.50 -7.57 -4.06
C LEU A 174 -55.93 -6.40 -4.86
N LEU A 175 -54.91 -5.75 -4.32
CA LEU A 175 -54.08 -4.78 -5.03
C LEU A 175 -52.70 -5.39 -5.26
N PHE A 176 -52.40 -5.72 -6.51
CA PHE A 176 -51.03 -6.12 -6.88
C PHE A 176 -50.17 -4.88 -7.02
N ALA A 177 -49.07 -4.83 -6.29
CA ALA A 177 -48.07 -3.77 -6.36
C ALA A 177 -46.73 -4.36 -6.79
N SER A 178 -46.03 -3.62 -7.63
CA SER A 178 -44.64 -3.89 -7.99
C SER A 178 -43.85 -2.60 -7.79
N ILE A 179 -42.69 -2.70 -7.16
CA ILE A 179 -41.79 -1.59 -6.91
C ILE A 179 -40.44 -1.97 -7.51
N VAL A 180 -40.00 -1.22 -8.51
CA VAL A 180 -38.73 -1.43 -9.21
C VAL A 180 -37.77 -0.32 -8.80
N VAL A 181 -36.64 -0.69 -8.22
CA VAL A 181 -35.57 0.25 -7.84
C VAL A 181 -34.41 0.17 -8.82
N GLY A 182 -33.75 1.29 -9.06
CA GLY A 182 -32.67 1.40 -10.04
C GLY A 182 -31.57 2.35 -9.61
N SER A 183 -30.39 2.13 -10.17
CA SER A 183 -29.26 3.05 -10.05
C SER A 183 -29.57 4.44 -10.64
N ALA A 184 -28.62 5.36 -10.63
CA ALA A 184 -28.72 6.50 -11.53
C ALA A 184 -28.69 6.02 -13.01
N PRO A 185 -29.50 6.60 -13.91
CA PRO A 185 -29.57 6.18 -15.31
C PRO A 185 -28.32 6.62 -16.07
N TYR A 186 -27.79 5.75 -16.93
CA TYR A 186 -26.71 6.07 -17.85
C TYR A 186 -27.17 7.06 -18.92
N LYS A 187 -26.51 8.21 -18.99
CA LYS A 187 -26.72 9.22 -20.04
C LYS A 187 -25.93 8.82 -21.29
N LYS A 188 -26.63 8.58 -22.41
CA LYS A 188 -25.98 8.28 -23.69
C LYS A 188 -25.42 9.54 -24.34
N GLU A 189 -24.23 9.40 -24.90
CA GLU A 189 -23.56 10.43 -25.68
C GLU A 189 -24.13 10.49 -27.09
N LYS A 190 -24.64 11.68 -27.47
CA LYS A 190 -25.42 11.88 -28.71
C LYS A 190 -24.62 11.54 -29.98
N ASN A 191 -23.32 11.86 -29.98
CA ASN A 191 -22.44 11.66 -31.13
C ASN A 191 -21.71 10.31 -31.12
N PHE A 192 -22.09 9.38 -30.24
CA PHE A 192 -21.47 8.08 -30.12
C PHE A 192 -22.40 6.94 -30.57
N SER A 193 -21.91 6.09 -31.47
CA SER A 193 -22.64 4.90 -31.91
C SER A 193 -22.41 3.72 -30.97
N TYR A 194 -23.38 3.49 -30.08
CA TYR A 194 -23.35 2.35 -29.16
C TYR A 194 -23.62 1.01 -29.86
N SER A 195 -22.83 -0.02 -29.52
CA SER A 195 -23.16 -1.39 -29.90
C SER A 195 -24.15 -2.01 -28.92
N SER A 196 -25.32 -2.44 -29.40
CA SER A 196 -26.35 -3.11 -28.59
C SER A 196 -25.92 -4.43 -27.95
N LYS A 197 -24.84 -5.06 -28.44
CA LYS A 197 -24.29 -6.32 -27.92
C LYS A 197 -22.80 -6.22 -27.54
N SER A 198 -22.34 -5.04 -27.10
CA SER A 198 -20.93 -4.81 -26.70
C SER A 198 -19.90 -5.42 -27.69
N HIS A 199 -20.09 -5.17 -28.99
CA HIS A 199 -19.29 -5.68 -30.10
C HIS A 199 -19.18 -7.22 -30.19
N LYS A 200 -20.18 -7.94 -29.66
CA LYS A 200 -20.21 -9.41 -29.52
C LYS A 200 -19.09 -9.94 -28.61
N ILE A 201 -18.67 -9.12 -27.65
CA ILE A 201 -17.79 -9.53 -26.56
C ILE A 201 -18.67 -10.05 -25.43
N ASN A 202 -18.31 -11.22 -24.91
CA ASN A 202 -18.96 -11.85 -23.80
C ASN A 202 -18.43 -11.27 -22.48
N PRO A 203 -19.23 -11.32 -21.40
CA PRO A 203 -18.75 -11.07 -20.04
C PRO A 203 -17.57 -11.98 -19.67
N TYR A 204 -17.04 -11.75 -18.47
CA TYR A 204 -16.05 -12.65 -17.88
C TYR A 204 -16.53 -14.11 -17.90
N ASP A 205 -15.62 -14.99 -18.28
CA ASP A 205 -15.81 -16.43 -18.25
C ASP A 205 -14.58 -17.08 -17.61
N ARG A 206 -14.79 -17.83 -16.52
CA ARG A 206 -13.69 -18.40 -15.72
C ARG A 206 -12.87 -19.40 -16.52
N GLU A 207 -13.49 -20.23 -17.35
CA GLU A 207 -12.79 -21.26 -18.11
C GLU A 207 -11.86 -20.64 -19.17
N VAL A 208 -12.30 -19.54 -19.77
CA VAL A 208 -11.47 -18.78 -20.73
C VAL A 208 -10.39 -17.96 -20.02
N CYS A 209 -10.71 -17.31 -18.90
CA CYS A 209 -9.85 -16.28 -18.30
C CYS A 209 -8.86 -16.80 -17.24
N LYS A 210 -9.12 -17.93 -16.57
CA LYS A 210 -8.32 -18.41 -15.43
C LYS A 210 -6.82 -18.55 -15.70
N ILE A 211 -6.44 -19.07 -16.88
CA ILE A 211 -5.02 -19.23 -17.24
C ILE A 211 -4.37 -17.86 -17.44
N PHE A 212 -5.07 -16.95 -18.11
CA PHE A 212 -4.62 -15.58 -18.33
C PHE A 212 -4.43 -14.87 -16.99
N GLU A 213 -5.41 -14.92 -16.08
CA GLU A 213 -5.34 -14.27 -14.77
C GLU A 213 -4.20 -14.81 -13.92
N ARG A 214 -4.00 -16.13 -13.88
CA ARG A 214 -2.90 -16.74 -13.13
C ARG A 214 -1.52 -16.36 -13.69
N THR A 215 -1.41 -16.26 -15.01
CA THR A 215 -0.12 -16.00 -15.69
C THR A 215 0.24 -14.52 -15.69
N TYR A 216 -0.77 -13.66 -15.78
CA TYR A 216 -0.67 -12.23 -16.03
C TYR A 216 -1.39 -11.39 -14.97
N SER A 217 -1.41 -11.86 -13.72
CA SER A 217 -2.07 -11.17 -12.61
C SER A 217 -1.53 -9.75 -12.35
N TYR A 218 -0.31 -9.46 -12.82
CA TYR A 218 0.42 -8.20 -12.65
C TYR A 218 0.12 -7.14 -13.73
N LEU A 219 -0.77 -7.43 -14.69
CA LEU A 219 -1.08 -6.50 -15.77
C LEU A 219 -1.82 -5.24 -15.32
N PRO A 220 -2.77 -5.29 -14.37
CA PRO A 220 -3.44 -4.08 -13.88
C PRO A 220 -2.43 -3.01 -13.44
N GLU A 221 -1.37 -3.41 -12.76
CA GLU A 221 -0.28 -2.56 -12.35
C GLU A 221 0.54 -2.09 -13.54
N LEU A 222 0.96 -3.02 -14.40
CA LEU A 222 1.90 -2.78 -15.49
C LEU A 222 1.34 -1.90 -16.60
N PHE A 223 0.05 -2.02 -16.89
CA PHE A 223 -0.61 -1.33 -18.01
C PHE A 223 -1.45 -0.12 -17.59
N SER A 224 -1.54 0.16 -16.29
CA SER A 224 -2.28 1.29 -15.73
C SER A 224 -1.88 2.66 -16.29
N ASN A 225 -0.68 2.81 -16.86
CA ASN A 225 -0.21 4.08 -17.43
C ASN A 225 0.22 3.96 -18.92
N ASN A 226 -0.31 2.96 -19.64
CA ASN A 226 0.15 2.66 -21.01
C ASN A 226 -0.79 3.16 -22.12
N LEU A 227 -1.93 3.75 -21.74
CA LEU A 227 -2.80 4.47 -22.67
C LEU A 227 -2.36 5.92 -22.79
N ARG A 228 -2.20 6.39 -24.01
CA ARG A 228 -1.81 7.76 -24.35
C ARG A 228 -2.80 8.35 -25.34
N ILE A 229 -2.97 9.67 -25.25
CA ILE A 229 -3.71 10.43 -26.25
C ILE A 229 -2.69 11.04 -27.21
N GLU A 230 -2.81 10.69 -28.49
CA GLU A 230 -2.00 11.27 -29.57
C GLU A 230 -2.95 11.94 -30.57
N GLY A 231 -3.05 13.28 -30.49
CA GLY A 231 -4.08 14.04 -31.22
C GLY A 231 -5.49 13.63 -30.74
N ASN A 232 -6.30 13.06 -31.64
CA ASN A 232 -7.63 12.53 -31.32
C ASN A 232 -7.69 11.00 -31.17
N ARG A 233 -6.53 10.33 -31.12
CA ARG A 233 -6.43 8.86 -31.06
C ARG A 233 -5.97 8.40 -29.69
N ILE A 234 -6.53 7.26 -29.26
CA ILE A 234 -6.11 6.55 -28.05
C ILE A 234 -5.13 5.46 -28.48
N VAL A 235 -3.90 5.57 -28.01
CA VAL A 235 -2.79 4.69 -28.37
C VAL A 235 -2.36 3.91 -27.15
N PHE A 236 -2.22 2.61 -27.31
CA PHE A 236 -1.53 1.76 -26.33
C PHE A 236 -0.08 1.58 -26.78
N TYR A 237 0.86 1.83 -25.87
CA TYR A 237 2.29 1.63 -26.09
C TYR A 237 2.89 0.75 -25.00
N TYR A 238 3.74 -0.20 -25.40
CA TYR A 238 4.55 -0.98 -24.50
C TYR A 238 5.88 -1.39 -25.15
N HIS A 239 6.95 -1.42 -24.36
CA HIS A 239 8.32 -1.57 -24.87
C HIS A 239 8.75 -3.03 -25.12
N ASP A 240 7.98 -4.02 -24.66
CA ASP A 240 8.28 -5.45 -24.85
C ASP A 240 7.20 -6.11 -25.70
N LEU A 241 7.51 -6.29 -26.99
CA LEU A 241 6.62 -6.97 -27.95
C LEU A 241 6.38 -8.43 -27.58
N ALA A 242 7.38 -9.15 -27.06
CA ALA A 242 7.26 -10.57 -26.76
C ALA A 242 6.25 -10.81 -25.62
N LEU A 243 6.21 -9.92 -24.63
CA LEU A 243 5.18 -9.96 -23.59
C LEU A 243 3.78 -9.81 -24.20
N ILE A 244 3.57 -8.84 -25.11
CA ILE A 244 2.27 -8.63 -25.75
C ILE A 244 1.86 -9.81 -26.64
N GLU A 245 2.81 -10.45 -27.32
CA GLU A 245 2.58 -11.67 -28.11
C GLU A 245 2.14 -12.84 -27.23
N GLY A 246 2.70 -12.98 -26.01
CA GLY A 246 2.24 -13.96 -25.02
C GLY A 246 0.86 -13.63 -24.44
N ILE A 247 0.59 -12.36 -24.16
CA ILE A 247 -0.72 -11.90 -23.63
C ILE A 247 -1.82 -12.13 -24.66
N LEU A 248 -1.55 -11.86 -25.95
CA LEU A 248 -2.49 -12.02 -27.06
C LEU A 248 -2.10 -13.25 -27.89
N ASP A 249 -2.16 -14.44 -27.30
CA ASP A 249 -1.77 -15.71 -27.92
C ASP A 249 -2.84 -16.33 -28.84
N MET A 250 -4.13 -16.07 -28.63
CA MET A 250 -5.22 -16.68 -29.41
C MET A 250 -5.74 -15.78 -30.55
N GLY A 251 -6.27 -16.39 -31.61
CA GLY A 251 -6.67 -15.68 -32.84
C GLY A 251 -7.84 -14.69 -32.69
N LYS A 252 -8.70 -14.89 -31.69
CA LYS A 252 -9.87 -14.04 -31.40
C LYS A 252 -9.61 -13.03 -30.29
N ASP A 253 -8.39 -12.96 -29.77
CA ASP A 253 -8.00 -11.97 -28.77
C ASP A 253 -8.06 -10.56 -29.34
N ALA A 254 -8.28 -9.60 -28.46
CA ALA A 254 -8.37 -8.20 -28.82
C ALA A 254 -8.00 -7.30 -27.65
N LEU A 255 -7.70 -6.04 -27.98
CA LEU A 255 -7.70 -4.94 -27.04
C LEU A 255 -8.83 -3.98 -27.39
N ALA A 256 -9.47 -3.39 -26.39
CA ALA A 256 -10.43 -2.32 -26.57
C ALA A 256 -10.22 -1.24 -25.49
N VAL A 257 -10.83 -0.08 -25.70
CA VAL A 257 -10.86 0.99 -24.70
C VAL A 257 -12.30 1.27 -24.34
N ASP A 258 -12.56 1.36 -23.04
CA ASP A 258 -13.81 1.91 -22.51
C ASP A 258 -13.57 3.35 -22.06
N ILE A 259 -14.39 4.27 -22.55
CA ILE A 259 -14.31 5.69 -22.24
C ILE A 259 -15.43 6.04 -21.28
N MET A 260 -15.10 6.61 -20.13
CA MET A 260 -16.07 7.14 -19.17
C MET A 260 -15.90 8.66 -19.04
N THR A 261 -16.89 9.34 -18.48
CA THR A 261 -16.80 10.77 -18.15
C THR A 261 -16.73 10.95 -16.63
N ASN A 262 -16.13 12.05 -16.17
CA ASN A 262 -16.10 12.41 -14.75
C ASN A 262 -17.51 12.54 -14.16
N GLU A 263 -18.46 13.04 -14.95
CA GLU A 263 -19.89 13.15 -14.62
C GLU A 263 -20.48 11.81 -14.16
N GLN A 264 -20.06 10.68 -14.73
CA GLN A 264 -20.58 9.36 -14.32
C GLN A 264 -20.34 9.04 -12.84
N PHE A 265 -19.40 9.74 -12.20
CA PHE A 265 -18.96 9.56 -10.82
C PHE A 265 -19.17 10.81 -9.96
N ALA A 266 -19.97 11.78 -10.42
CA ALA A 266 -20.23 13.02 -9.68
C ALA A 266 -20.91 12.74 -8.32
N CYS A 267 -20.75 13.67 -7.38
CA CYS A 267 -21.15 13.50 -5.98
C CYS A 267 -22.62 13.84 -5.69
N ASP A 268 -23.27 14.56 -6.59
CA ASP A 268 -24.68 14.98 -6.49
C ASP A 268 -25.66 13.88 -6.90
N HIS A 269 -25.18 12.74 -7.41
CA HIS A 269 -26.01 11.62 -7.80
C HIS A 269 -25.28 10.27 -7.71
N GLY A 270 -26.04 9.18 -7.82
CA GLY A 270 -25.50 7.82 -7.92
C GLY A 270 -24.64 7.59 -9.15
N ASN A 271 -23.81 6.53 -9.15
CA ASN A 271 -22.97 6.24 -10.31
C ASN A 271 -23.82 5.97 -11.56
N MET A 272 -23.54 6.66 -12.67
CA MET A 272 -24.26 6.53 -13.93
C MET A 272 -23.48 5.58 -14.86
N LEU A 273 -23.43 4.29 -14.55
CA LEU A 273 -22.65 3.32 -15.32
C LEU A 273 -23.47 2.72 -16.47
N HIS A 274 -22.79 2.40 -17.58
CA HIS A 274 -23.44 1.69 -18.67
C HIS A 274 -23.88 0.29 -18.18
N PRO A 275 -25.11 -0.13 -18.51
CA PRO A 275 -25.69 -1.39 -18.03
C PRO A 275 -25.15 -2.67 -18.69
N SER A 276 -23.95 -2.62 -19.27
CA SER A 276 -23.34 -3.80 -19.89
C SER A 276 -22.46 -4.50 -18.85
N PRO A 277 -22.50 -5.83 -18.75
CA PRO A 277 -21.54 -6.58 -17.94
C PRO A 277 -20.09 -6.52 -18.50
N VAL A 278 -19.87 -5.93 -19.68
CA VAL A 278 -18.55 -5.84 -20.33
C VAL A 278 -17.90 -4.47 -20.17
N HIS A 279 -18.69 -3.40 -20.00
CA HIS A 279 -18.16 -2.04 -19.99
C HIS A 279 -19.05 -1.08 -19.20
N LYS A 280 -18.41 -0.05 -18.64
CA LYS A 280 -19.01 0.95 -17.76
C LYS A 280 -19.31 2.27 -18.48
N GLY A 281 -18.76 2.50 -19.66
CA GLY A 281 -18.99 3.71 -20.45
C GLY A 281 -19.20 3.42 -21.93
N MET A 282 -18.50 4.17 -22.78
CA MET A 282 -18.47 4.03 -24.22
C MET A 282 -17.34 3.09 -24.66
N MET A 283 -17.69 1.84 -24.87
CA MET A 283 -16.74 0.84 -25.39
C MET A 283 -16.45 1.06 -26.88
N LEU A 284 -15.21 1.44 -27.19
CA LEU A 284 -14.71 1.48 -28.56
C LEU A 284 -14.66 0.09 -29.18
N LYS A 285 -14.68 0.04 -30.52
CA LYS A 285 -14.63 -1.23 -31.27
C LYS A 285 -13.32 -1.98 -30.95
N PRO A 286 -13.39 -3.25 -30.49
CA PRO A 286 -12.19 -4.05 -30.24
C PRO A 286 -11.29 -4.17 -31.47
N VAL A 287 -9.99 -3.97 -31.26
CA VAL A 287 -8.95 -4.20 -32.26
C VAL A 287 -8.39 -5.60 -32.05
N LYS A 288 -8.69 -6.50 -32.98
CA LYS A 288 -8.27 -7.91 -32.92
C LYS A 288 -6.76 -8.05 -33.03
N LYS A 289 -6.21 -9.12 -32.42
CA LYS A 289 -4.81 -9.59 -32.52
C LYS A 289 -4.22 -9.36 -33.90
N SER A 290 -4.84 -9.93 -34.94
CA SER A 290 -4.31 -9.85 -36.31
C SER A 290 -4.13 -8.41 -36.82
N LYS A 291 -5.05 -7.51 -36.47
CA LYS A 291 -4.97 -6.08 -36.85
C LYS A 291 -3.95 -5.33 -35.97
N LEU A 292 -3.92 -5.61 -34.67
CA LEU A 292 -2.97 -5.02 -33.72
C LEU A 292 -1.52 -5.24 -34.19
N PHE A 293 -1.15 -6.50 -34.44
CA PHE A 293 0.22 -6.84 -34.85
C PHE A 293 0.55 -6.43 -36.29
N LYS A 294 -0.43 -6.44 -37.21
CA LYS A 294 -0.23 -5.96 -38.59
C LYS A 294 0.09 -4.47 -38.65
N LEU A 295 -0.51 -3.66 -37.78
CA LEU A 295 -0.37 -2.20 -37.78
C LEU A 295 0.73 -1.69 -36.82
N ASN A 296 1.38 -2.58 -36.08
CA ASN A 296 2.47 -2.22 -35.19
C ASN A 296 3.72 -1.82 -35.99
N LYS A 297 3.93 -0.52 -36.16
CA LYS A 297 5.09 0.04 -36.87
C LYS A 297 6.41 -0.13 -36.11
N LEU A 298 6.38 -0.47 -34.82
CA LEU A 298 7.57 -0.59 -33.97
C LEU A 298 8.09 -2.03 -33.83
N LYS A 299 7.60 -2.96 -34.66
CA LYS A 299 8.02 -4.38 -34.62
C LYS A 299 9.54 -4.55 -34.77
N GLY A 300 10.19 -3.74 -35.61
CA GLY A 300 11.66 -3.77 -35.81
C GLY A 300 12.44 -3.41 -34.56
N ALA A 301 11.89 -2.54 -33.70
CA ALA A 301 12.47 -2.17 -32.40
C ALA A 301 12.15 -3.18 -31.28
N LYS A 302 11.37 -4.23 -31.58
CA LYS A 302 10.80 -5.18 -30.59
C LYS A 302 9.86 -4.52 -29.57
N GLU A 303 9.20 -3.44 -29.97
CA GLU A 303 8.21 -2.73 -29.15
C GLU A 303 6.81 -2.92 -29.75
N PHE A 304 5.78 -2.57 -28.98
CA PHE A 304 4.39 -2.64 -29.38
C PHE A 304 3.71 -1.28 -29.29
N ARG A 305 3.19 -0.79 -30.42
CA ARG A 305 2.31 0.37 -30.48
C ARG A 305 1.05 0.02 -31.25
N ALA A 306 -0.10 0.26 -30.65
CA ALA A 306 -1.40 0.03 -31.25
C ALA A 306 -2.33 1.22 -31.08
N ASP A 307 -2.95 1.62 -32.18
CA ASP A 307 -4.06 2.56 -32.18
C ASP A 307 -5.36 1.80 -31.86
N LEU A 308 -5.98 2.16 -30.73
CA LEU A 308 -7.18 1.50 -30.21
C LEU A 308 -8.49 2.22 -30.56
N GLY A 309 -8.42 3.37 -31.24
CA GLY A 309 -9.60 4.10 -31.73
C GLY A 309 -9.50 5.61 -31.53
N ALA A 310 -10.50 6.33 -32.04
CA ALA A 310 -10.61 7.78 -31.86
C ALA A 310 -11.48 8.11 -30.64
N ILE A 311 -11.16 9.23 -30.00
CA ILE A 311 -12.02 9.89 -29.02
C ILE A 311 -13.29 10.38 -29.76
N PRO A 312 -14.51 10.17 -29.23
CA PRO A 312 -15.73 10.64 -29.86
C PRO A 312 -15.71 12.16 -30.08
N ALA A 313 -16.30 12.61 -31.19
CA ALA A 313 -16.25 14.01 -31.59
C ALA A 313 -16.99 14.93 -30.59
N GLY A 314 -16.36 16.06 -30.26
CA GLY A 314 -16.92 17.09 -29.37
C GLY A 314 -16.71 16.84 -27.87
N MET A 315 -15.93 15.82 -27.49
CA MET A 315 -15.63 15.54 -26.08
C MET A 315 -14.36 16.23 -25.60
N ASP A 316 -14.42 16.80 -24.41
CA ASP A 316 -13.24 17.31 -23.72
C ASP A 316 -12.47 16.19 -23.03
N THR A 317 -11.26 15.92 -23.54
CA THR A 317 -10.33 14.92 -23.02
C THR A 317 -9.95 15.10 -21.55
N SER A 318 -10.04 16.32 -21.00
CA SER A 318 -9.76 16.60 -19.59
C SER A 318 -10.78 15.91 -18.67
N THR A 319 -12.01 15.72 -19.15
CA THR A 319 -13.13 15.13 -18.40
C THR A 319 -13.28 13.62 -18.60
N LEU A 320 -12.49 13.02 -19.50
CA LEU A 320 -12.61 11.61 -19.86
C LEU A 320 -11.74 10.73 -18.97
N GLN A 321 -12.22 9.54 -18.65
CA GLN A 321 -11.49 8.47 -18.00
C GLN A 321 -11.38 7.29 -18.98
N PHE A 322 -10.31 6.50 -18.88
CA PHE A 322 -10.07 5.39 -19.80
C PHE A 322 -9.79 4.11 -19.03
N ALA A 323 -10.31 3.00 -19.55
CA ALA A 323 -9.90 1.67 -19.13
C ALA A 323 -9.51 0.84 -20.36
N LEU A 324 -8.37 0.15 -20.26
CA LEU A 324 -7.97 -0.85 -21.24
C LEU A 324 -8.74 -2.14 -20.95
N LEU A 325 -9.36 -2.71 -21.98
CA LEU A 325 -10.04 -3.99 -21.92
C LEU A 325 -9.17 -5.04 -22.62
N VAL A 326 -8.74 -6.07 -21.88
CA VAL A 326 -8.04 -7.23 -22.42
C VAL A 326 -9.06 -8.33 -22.66
N ILE A 327 -9.21 -8.70 -23.94
CA ILE A 327 -10.23 -9.64 -24.40
C ILE A 327 -9.53 -10.92 -24.86
N LYS A 328 -9.91 -12.05 -24.28
CA LYS A 328 -9.41 -13.38 -24.61
C LYS A 328 -10.52 -14.24 -25.19
N ASP A 329 -10.33 -14.80 -26.38
CA ASP A 329 -11.37 -15.59 -27.10
C ASP A 329 -12.80 -14.98 -27.03
N LYS A 330 -12.89 -13.65 -27.24
CA LYS A 330 -14.13 -12.85 -27.13
C LYS A 330 -14.72 -12.70 -25.72
N CYS A 331 -14.08 -13.13 -24.65
CA CYS A 331 -14.47 -12.84 -23.26
C CYS A 331 -13.62 -11.69 -22.69
N LEU A 332 -14.24 -10.81 -21.91
CA LEU A 332 -13.50 -9.81 -21.14
C LEU A 332 -12.78 -10.48 -19.96
N CYS A 333 -11.45 -10.53 -19.98
CA CYS A 333 -10.67 -11.14 -18.91
C CYS A 333 -9.93 -10.16 -18.01
N SER A 334 -9.71 -8.92 -18.46
CA SER A 334 -9.20 -7.87 -17.58
C SER A 334 -9.68 -6.50 -18.01
N ARG A 335 -9.97 -5.68 -17.02
CA ARG A 335 -10.25 -4.26 -17.14
C ARG A 335 -9.20 -3.51 -16.33
N ILE A 336 -8.43 -2.68 -17.02
CA ILE A 336 -7.28 -1.98 -16.43
C ILE A 336 -7.56 -0.49 -16.50
N SER A 337 -7.98 0.07 -15.36
CA SER A 337 -8.21 1.49 -15.19
C SER A 337 -6.89 2.25 -15.16
N THR A 338 -6.90 3.50 -15.63
CA THR A 338 -5.69 4.31 -15.59
C THR A 338 -5.29 4.66 -14.16
N ASN A 339 -4.00 4.55 -13.85
CA ASN A 339 -3.41 4.94 -12.58
C ASN A 339 -1.93 5.28 -12.79
N ASN A 340 -1.49 6.41 -12.24
CA ASN A 340 -0.07 6.79 -12.25
C ASN A 340 0.58 6.50 -10.90
N LEU A 341 1.36 5.41 -10.87
CA LEU A 341 2.00 4.91 -9.66
C LEU A 341 3.18 5.78 -9.16
N LYS A 342 3.55 6.85 -9.87
CA LYS A 342 4.66 7.78 -9.51
C LYS A 342 6.01 7.09 -9.25
N GLY A 343 6.27 5.94 -9.86
CA GLY A 343 7.56 5.25 -9.79
C GLY A 343 8.69 6.10 -10.38
N LYS A 344 9.86 6.07 -9.75
CA LYS A 344 11.06 6.80 -10.21
C LYS A 344 12.28 5.91 -10.14
N ASN A 345 13.02 5.82 -11.25
CA ASN A 345 14.30 5.13 -11.22
C ASN A 345 15.32 5.94 -10.40
N ILE A 346 16.22 5.24 -9.71
CA ILE A 346 17.43 5.80 -9.13
C ILE A 346 18.58 4.88 -9.51
N ARG A 347 19.74 5.47 -9.83
CA ARG A 347 20.97 4.71 -10.02
C ARG A 347 21.81 4.67 -8.76
N LEU A 348 21.70 5.69 -7.91
CA LEU A 348 22.43 5.79 -6.66
C LEU A 348 21.53 6.43 -5.59
N LEU A 349 21.34 5.72 -4.49
CA LEU A 349 20.89 6.30 -3.23
C LEU A 349 22.11 6.94 -2.56
N ASP A 350 22.00 8.23 -2.20
CA ASP A 350 23.15 9.04 -1.75
C ASP A 350 23.99 8.30 -0.69
N ILE A 351 25.30 8.29 -0.93
CA ILE A 351 26.28 7.57 -0.10
C ILE A 351 27.15 8.63 0.56
N GLU A 352 27.07 8.70 1.88
CA GLU A 352 28.02 9.47 2.68
C GLU A 352 29.34 8.70 2.77
N LEU A 353 30.44 9.41 2.59
CA LEU A 353 31.76 8.86 2.87
C LEU A 353 31.91 8.59 4.37
N ALA A 354 32.60 7.52 4.72
CA ALA A 354 32.88 7.13 6.08
C ALA A 354 33.85 8.14 6.72
N ILE A 355 33.37 8.76 7.80
CA ILE A 355 34.12 9.60 8.73
C ILE A 355 34.50 8.74 9.94
N ASP A 356 35.77 8.77 10.30
CA ASP A 356 36.34 8.12 11.47
C ASP A 356 36.28 9.07 12.68
N THR A 357 35.15 9.02 13.41
CA THR A 357 34.85 9.87 14.58
C THR A 357 34.94 9.10 15.90
N LEU A 358 35.18 9.82 17.00
CA LEU A 358 35.19 9.27 18.36
C LEU A 358 33.91 9.60 19.17
N SER A 359 33.61 8.83 20.23
CA SER A 359 32.62 9.24 21.24
C SER A 359 33.30 10.11 22.29
N ILE A 360 32.81 11.34 22.47
CA ILE A 360 33.48 12.39 23.24
C ILE A 360 32.51 12.98 24.26
N SER A 361 33.01 13.14 25.48
CA SER A 361 32.35 13.91 26.55
C SER A 361 33.21 15.12 26.90
N GLN A 362 32.57 16.28 27.06
CA GLN A 362 33.20 17.51 27.56
C GLN A 362 33.10 17.66 29.09
N ASN A 363 32.37 16.75 29.73
CA ASN A 363 32.27 16.64 31.19
C ASN A 363 32.95 15.34 31.64
N ILE A 364 33.50 15.35 32.86
CA ILE A 364 33.91 14.10 33.51
C ILE A 364 32.61 13.34 33.75
N ASP A 365 32.33 12.34 32.91
CA ASP A 365 31.15 11.49 33.06
C ASP A 365 31.47 10.54 34.22
N SER A 366 31.12 10.94 35.45
CA SER A 366 31.30 10.11 36.65
C SER A 366 30.44 8.85 36.63
N ASN A 367 29.46 8.80 35.74
CA ASN A 367 28.52 7.70 35.61
C ASN A 367 29.03 6.73 34.54
N SER A 368 29.57 5.60 34.98
CA SER A 368 29.89 4.48 34.10
C SER A 368 28.64 4.07 33.31
N ARG A 369 28.67 4.23 31.99
CA ARG A 369 27.63 3.68 31.11
C ARG A 369 27.99 2.24 30.79
N PHE A 370 27.02 1.35 30.83
CA PHE A 370 27.22 -0.02 30.39
C PHE A 370 26.37 -0.31 29.16
N LEU A 371 26.92 -1.09 28.25
CA LEU A 371 26.24 -1.65 27.09
C LEU A 371 25.94 -3.10 27.40
N GLU A 372 24.69 -3.54 27.24
CA GLU A 372 24.26 -4.90 27.54
C GLU A 372 23.71 -5.60 26.31
N PHE A 373 24.10 -6.86 26.10
CA PHE A 373 23.52 -7.73 25.08
C PHE A 373 23.56 -9.20 25.51
N THR A 374 22.73 -10.01 24.86
CA THR A 374 22.59 -11.43 25.14
C THR A 374 23.01 -12.25 23.92
N VAL A 375 23.85 -13.26 24.15
CA VAL A 375 24.32 -14.21 23.13
C VAL A 375 23.71 -15.59 23.42
N PRO A 376 22.88 -16.17 22.54
CA PRO A 376 22.31 -17.50 22.73
C PRO A 376 23.35 -18.61 22.46
N PHE A 377 23.11 -19.85 22.92
CA PHE A 377 23.98 -21.01 22.65
C PHE A 377 23.18 -22.23 22.20
N GLU A 378 23.72 -22.91 21.20
CA GLU A 378 23.27 -24.26 20.85
C GLU A 378 23.68 -25.29 21.92
N LYS A 379 23.02 -26.45 21.89
CA LYS A 379 23.30 -27.55 22.83
C LYS A 379 24.76 -27.99 22.72
N SER A 380 25.44 -28.09 23.87
CA SER A 380 26.85 -28.48 23.98
C SER A 380 27.89 -27.65 23.22
N LYS A 381 27.49 -26.62 22.47
CA LYS A 381 28.42 -25.68 21.81
C LYS A 381 28.94 -24.65 22.82
N TYR A 382 30.23 -24.36 22.78
CA TYR A 382 30.86 -23.30 23.59
C TYR A 382 31.78 -22.38 22.80
N ASP A 383 32.26 -22.80 21.64
CA ASP A 383 33.13 -21.98 20.78
C ASP A 383 32.33 -20.88 20.04
N TYR A 384 32.86 -19.67 20.11
CA TYR A 384 32.41 -18.48 19.43
C TYR A 384 33.60 -17.82 18.73
N GLU A 385 33.45 -17.57 17.44
CA GLU A 385 34.41 -16.79 16.66
C GLU A 385 34.06 -15.30 16.74
N VAL A 386 35.02 -14.42 16.42
CA VAL A 386 34.77 -12.97 16.35
C VAL A 386 33.59 -12.67 15.42
N GLU A 387 33.47 -13.38 14.30
CA GLU A 387 32.40 -13.21 13.32
C GLU A 387 30.99 -13.41 13.90
N ASP A 388 30.84 -14.25 14.92
CA ASP A 388 29.56 -14.59 15.51
C ASP A 388 29.05 -13.49 16.45
N ILE A 389 29.96 -12.81 17.16
CA ILE A 389 29.62 -11.72 18.09
C ILE A 389 29.78 -10.33 17.48
N LYS A 390 30.58 -10.19 16.41
CA LYS A 390 30.84 -8.93 15.70
C LYS A 390 29.57 -8.16 15.34
N PRO A 391 28.46 -8.77 14.89
CA PRO A 391 27.21 -8.04 14.63
C PRO A 391 26.68 -7.28 15.84
N PHE A 392 26.81 -7.84 17.05
CA PHE A 392 26.39 -7.20 18.29
C PHE A 392 27.33 -6.06 18.67
N LEU A 393 28.64 -6.29 18.60
CA LEU A 393 29.67 -5.27 18.87
C LEU A 393 29.57 -4.07 17.91
N ASP A 394 29.31 -4.34 16.63
CA ASP A 394 29.07 -3.33 15.60
C ASP A 394 27.76 -2.55 15.85
N SER A 395 26.73 -3.21 16.41
CA SER A 395 25.43 -2.58 16.65
C SER A 395 25.50 -1.48 17.72
N ILE A 396 26.37 -1.68 18.72
CA ILE A 396 26.60 -0.77 19.84
C ILE A 396 27.78 0.18 19.60
N GLN A 397 28.43 0.11 18.44
CA GLN A 397 29.54 0.97 18.02
C GLN A 397 30.68 1.02 19.05
N LEU A 398 31.05 -0.15 19.59
CA LEU A 398 31.98 -0.26 20.72
C LEU A 398 33.34 0.42 20.46
N ASN A 399 33.80 0.42 19.20
CA ASN A 399 35.05 1.04 18.75
C ASN A 399 35.14 2.57 18.94
N ARG A 400 34.05 3.24 19.32
CA ARG A 400 34.00 4.68 19.58
C ARG A 400 34.28 5.04 21.04
N PHE A 401 34.35 4.06 21.92
CA PHE A 401 34.46 4.24 23.37
C PHE A 401 35.77 3.65 23.92
N ASN A 402 36.12 4.05 25.14
CA ASN A 402 37.14 3.37 25.92
C ASN A 402 36.47 2.29 26.79
N ILE A 403 36.99 1.06 26.80
CA ILE A 403 36.41 -0.03 27.59
C ILE A 403 37.10 -0.07 28.96
N ARG A 404 36.32 -0.05 30.05
CA ARG A 404 36.84 -0.16 31.42
C ARG A 404 36.74 -1.57 31.98
N GLU A 405 35.57 -2.19 31.84
CA GLU A 405 35.28 -3.50 32.43
C GLU A 405 34.30 -4.29 31.57
N ILE A 406 34.48 -5.60 31.49
CA ILE A 406 33.56 -6.52 30.82
C ILE A 406 33.08 -7.55 31.84
N GLU A 407 31.77 -7.60 32.06
CA GLU A 407 31.10 -8.62 32.85
C GLU A 407 30.41 -9.61 31.90
N VAL A 408 30.65 -10.91 32.09
CA VAL A 408 29.96 -11.98 31.36
C VAL A 408 29.27 -12.90 32.36
N THR A 409 27.94 -12.94 32.31
CA THR A 409 27.13 -13.90 33.04
C THR A 409 26.68 -15.01 32.10
N ALA A 410 27.31 -16.18 32.18
CA ALA A 410 27.03 -17.31 31.31
C ALA A 410 26.03 -18.28 31.96
N TYR A 411 24.99 -18.64 31.20
CA TYR A 411 23.95 -19.55 31.63
C TYR A 411 23.99 -20.87 30.85
N SER A 412 23.79 -21.98 31.57
CA SER A 412 23.39 -23.25 30.96
C SER A 412 21.89 -23.49 31.15
N SER A 413 21.37 -24.41 30.36
CA SER A 413 20.10 -25.06 30.69
C SER A 413 20.23 -25.86 31.99
N ILE A 414 19.10 -26.15 32.62
CA ILE A 414 18.98 -26.99 33.81
C ILE A 414 19.09 -28.50 33.51
N GLU A 415 19.08 -28.89 32.24
CA GLU A 415 19.36 -30.25 31.79
C GLU A 415 20.84 -30.63 31.96
N GLY A 416 21.13 -31.92 32.04
CA GLY A 416 22.47 -32.47 32.17
C GLY A 416 22.99 -32.49 33.60
N ASN A 417 24.30 -32.71 33.72
CA ASN A 417 25.00 -32.78 34.99
C ASN A 417 25.49 -31.38 35.42
N PRO A 418 25.23 -30.93 36.67
CA PRO A 418 25.62 -29.61 37.15
C PRO A 418 27.12 -29.28 36.98
N ILE A 419 28.01 -30.25 37.19
CA ILE A 419 29.47 -30.06 37.05
C ILE A 419 29.83 -29.83 35.58
N SER A 420 29.23 -30.59 34.67
CA SER A 420 29.46 -30.44 33.23
C SER A 420 28.91 -29.10 32.72
N ASN A 421 27.74 -28.70 33.22
CA ASN A 421 27.12 -27.41 32.94
C ASN A 421 27.98 -26.24 33.40
N MET A 422 28.53 -26.30 34.61
CA MET A 422 29.43 -25.27 35.14
C MET A 422 30.68 -25.12 34.27
N ASN A 423 31.31 -26.25 33.88
CA ASN A 423 32.45 -26.22 32.96
C ASN A 423 32.08 -25.62 31.59
N LEU A 424 30.89 -25.93 31.09
CA LEU A 424 30.40 -25.38 29.83
C LEU A 424 30.14 -23.88 29.93
N GLN A 425 29.54 -23.40 31.03
CA GLN A 425 29.32 -21.97 31.30
C GLN A 425 30.64 -21.20 31.30
N GLN A 426 31.67 -21.75 31.97
CA GLN A 426 32.99 -21.13 32.04
C GLN A 426 33.65 -21.00 30.66
N ARG A 427 33.69 -22.10 29.89
CA ARG A 427 34.27 -22.09 28.52
C ARG A 427 33.56 -21.13 27.59
N ARG A 428 32.23 -21.00 27.72
CA ARG A 428 31.42 -20.04 26.96
C ARG A 428 31.80 -18.60 27.29
N ALA A 429 31.93 -18.29 28.57
CA ALA A 429 32.34 -16.95 28.99
C ALA A 429 33.74 -16.60 28.49
N GLU A 430 34.69 -17.53 28.59
CA GLU A 430 36.06 -17.37 28.09
C GLU A 430 36.11 -17.17 26.56
N SER A 431 35.34 -17.96 25.81
CA SER A 431 35.26 -17.82 24.35
C SER A 431 34.70 -16.45 23.93
N ILE A 432 33.67 -15.94 24.63
CA ILE A 432 33.15 -14.59 24.38
C ILE A 432 34.21 -13.52 24.69
N LEU A 433 34.89 -13.62 25.84
CA LEU A 433 35.93 -12.65 26.22
C LEU A 433 37.08 -12.63 25.21
N HIS A 434 37.51 -13.81 24.74
CA HIS A 434 38.53 -13.92 23.71
C HIS A 434 38.10 -13.18 22.43
N ALA A 435 36.87 -13.42 21.96
CA ALA A 435 36.36 -12.78 20.75
C ALA A 435 36.19 -11.25 20.91
N ILE A 436 35.81 -10.75 22.09
CA ILE A 436 35.76 -9.29 22.38
C ILE A 436 37.17 -8.70 22.42
N GLY A 437 38.14 -9.41 23.00
CA GLY A 437 39.55 -9.00 23.03
C GLY A 437 40.21 -8.94 21.66
N GLU A 438 39.87 -9.85 20.74
CA GLU A 438 40.34 -9.76 19.35
C GLU A 438 39.74 -8.57 18.60
N TYR A 439 38.51 -8.16 18.95
CA TYR A 439 37.87 -6.98 18.38
C TYR A 439 38.55 -5.66 18.82
N GLN A 440 39.12 -5.62 20.03
CA GLN A 440 39.83 -4.46 20.57
C GLN A 440 41.06 -4.89 21.37
N LEU A 441 42.25 -4.62 20.83
CA LEU A 441 43.59 -5.07 21.29
C LEU A 441 44.06 -4.56 22.68
N GLN A 442 43.17 -4.13 23.57
CA GLN A 442 43.52 -3.64 24.90
C GLN A 442 43.20 -4.69 25.97
N GLU A 443 44.09 -4.84 26.95
CA GLU A 443 43.78 -5.58 28.18
C GLU A 443 42.76 -4.80 29.00
N VAL A 444 41.62 -5.43 29.27
CA VAL A 444 40.48 -4.86 29.99
C VAL A 444 40.20 -5.71 31.22
N LYS A 445 39.76 -5.10 32.32
CA LYS A 445 39.32 -5.85 33.50
C LYS A 445 38.10 -6.71 33.14
N THR A 446 38.14 -8.01 33.42
CA THR A 446 37.03 -8.93 33.13
C THR A 446 36.49 -9.59 34.39
N LYS A 447 35.17 -9.83 34.42
CA LYS A 447 34.50 -10.58 35.48
C LYS A 447 33.56 -11.62 34.87
N ILE A 448 33.69 -12.88 35.29
CA ILE A 448 32.84 -13.99 34.84
C ILE A 448 31.97 -14.45 36.00
N GLU A 449 30.67 -14.62 35.71
CA GLU A 449 29.70 -15.27 36.60
C GLU A 449 29.01 -16.41 35.84
N THR A 450 28.78 -17.53 36.51
CA THR A 450 28.25 -18.75 35.89
C THR A 450 27.07 -19.30 36.71
N HIS A 451 25.90 -19.46 36.08
CA HIS A 451 24.69 -19.93 36.75
C HIS A 451 23.87 -20.90 35.89
N GLU A 452 23.23 -21.88 36.51
CA GLU A 452 22.11 -22.59 35.87
C GLU A 452 20.88 -21.67 35.82
N ASN A 453 20.18 -21.62 34.69
CA ASN A 453 19.08 -20.67 34.47
C ASN A 453 17.72 -21.16 34.97
N TRP A 454 17.63 -21.43 36.27
CA TRP A 454 16.40 -21.91 36.91
C TRP A 454 15.22 -20.95 36.74
N ASP A 455 15.46 -19.65 36.93
CA ASP A 455 14.41 -18.64 36.79
C ASP A 455 13.97 -18.50 35.33
N GLY A 456 14.92 -18.56 34.39
CA GLY A 456 14.61 -18.53 32.96
C GLY A 456 13.81 -19.74 32.51
N PHE A 457 14.09 -20.93 33.03
CA PHE A 457 13.27 -22.11 32.76
C PHE A 457 11.82 -21.91 33.22
N MET A 458 11.64 -21.48 34.47
CA MET A 458 10.31 -21.26 35.06
C MET A 458 9.54 -20.17 34.32
N GLU A 459 10.22 -19.14 33.83
CA GLU A 459 9.60 -18.11 32.99
C GLU A 459 9.20 -18.66 31.61
N SER A 460 10.08 -19.41 30.95
CA SER A 460 9.84 -19.95 29.60
C SER A 460 8.66 -20.92 29.56
N ILE A 461 8.39 -21.67 30.64
CA ILE A 461 7.26 -22.61 30.69
C ILE A 461 5.92 -21.96 31.07
N LYS A 462 5.86 -20.68 31.43
CA LYS A 462 4.59 -20.00 31.76
C LYS A 462 3.62 -20.02 30.57
N GLY A 463 2.37 -20.37 30.84
CA GLY A 463 1.33 -20.54 29.82
C GLY A 463 1.48 -21.79 28.95
N SER A 464 2.51 -22.62 29.18
CA SER A 464 2.69 -23.91 28.49
C SER A 464 1.90 -25.03 29.18
N PRO A 465 1.68 -26.17 28.51
CA PRO A 465 1.09 -27.35 29.14
C PRO A 465 1.86 -27.85 30.37
N TYR A 466 3.15 -27.49 30.51
CA TYR A 466 4.03 -27.93 31.58
C TYR A 466 3.99 -27.04 32.83
N GLU A 467 3.42 -25.83 32.78
CA GLU A 467 3.44 -24.89 33.91
C GLU A 467 2.85 -25.50 35.19
N ALA A 468 1.66 -26.11 35.08
CA ALA A 468 0.93 -26.64 36.23
C ALA A 468 1.63 -27.84 36.89
N GLU A 469 2.30 -28.68 36.09
CA GLU A 469 3.03 -29.86 36.56
C GLU A 469 4.33 -29.46 37.25
N TYR A 470 5.09 -28.54 36.68
CA TYR A 470 6.43 -28.19 37.16
C TYR A 470 6.42 -27.19 38.32
N LYS A 471 5.34 -26.44 38.51
CA LYS A 471 5.20 -25.43 39.57
C LYS A 471 5.33 -25.98 40.99
N ASN A 472 4.99 -27.25 41.21
CA ASN A 472 5.02 -27.89 42.53
C ASN A 472 6.20 -28.86 42.72
N LEU A 473 7.07 -29.00 41.72
CA LEU A 473 8.23 -29.90 41.78
C LEU A 473 9.45 -29.18 42.37
N SER A 474 10.27 -29.91 43.11
CA SER A 474 11.59 -29.46 43.52
C SER A 474 12.56 -29.41 42.33
N LYS A 475 13.66 -28.66 42.48
CA LYS A 475 14.69 -28.56 41.42
C LYS A 475 15.25 -29.93 41.01
N ASP A 476 15.40 -30.86 41.95
CA ASP A 476 15.92 -32.20 41.65
C ASP A 476 14.91 -33.05 40.88
N GLU A 477 13.62 -32.96 41.22
CA GLU A 477 12.54 -33.63 40.47
C GLU A 477 12.43 -33.08 39.05
N ILE A 478 12.45 -31.75 38.90
CA ILE A 478 12.45 -31.10 37.58
C ILE A 478 13.64 -31.56 36.75
N ARG A 479 14.84 -31.59 37.34
CA ARG A 479 16.05 -32.04 36.65
C ARG A 479 15.95 -33.50 36.21
N MET A 480 15.33 -34.37 37.01
CA MET A 480 15.09 -35.76 36.60
C MET A 480 14.15 -35.84 35.40
N VAL A 481 13.06 -35.07 35.39
CA VAL A 481 12.08 -35.07 34.30
C VAL A 481 12.69 -34.48 33.02
N VAL A 482 13.39 -33.35 33.11
CA VAL A 482 14.05 -32.68 31.98
C VAL A 482 15.14 -33.54 31.35
N ASN A 483 15.80 -34.39 32.15
CA ASN A 483 16.80 -35.35 31.66
C ASN A 483 16.20 -36.68 31.18
N SER A 484 14.88 -36.85 31.20
CA SER A 484 14.23 -38.06 30.70
C SER A 484 14.13 -38.05 29.17
N ASP A 485 14.38 -39.20 28.55
CA ASP A 485 14.33 -39.35 27.08
C ASP A 485 12.92 -39.11 26.51
N THR A 486 11.87 -39.26 27.33
CA THR A 486 10.47 -39.21 26.89
C THR A 486 9.96 -37.81 26.57
N LEU A 487 10.52 -36.75 27.17
CA LEU A 487 10.05 -35.37 27.02
C LEU A 487 11.10 -34.43 26.41
N GLN A 488 12.26 -34.97 26.04
CA GLN A 488 13.39 -34.17 25.56
C GLN A 488 13.04 -33.31 24.33
N TYR A 489 12.28 -33.86 23.37
CA TYR A 489 11.88 -33.14 22.17
C TYR A 489 10.90 -31.99 22.48
N ASP A 490 9.92 -32.25 23.34
CA ASP A 490 8.87 -31.27 23.64
C ASP A 490 9.35 -30.14 24.55
N LEU A 491 10.36 -30.41 25.40
CA LEU A 491 10.94 -29.41 26.31
C LEU A 491 12.06 -28.58 25.66
N GLU A 492 12.65 -29.05 24.55
CA GLU A 492 13.80 -28.39 23.90
C GLU A 492 13.57 -26.90 23.59
N PRO A 493 12.38 -26.41 23.16
CA PRO A 493 12.15 -24.97 22.98
C PRO A 493 12.40 -24.15 24.26
N TYR A 494 11.97 -24.64 25.42
CA TYR A 494 12.13 -23.96 26.72
C TYR A 494 13.54 -24.09 27.29
N LEU A 495 14.22 -25.18 26.94
CA LEU A 495 15.59 -25.48 27.33
C LEU A 495 16.60 -24.69 26.48
N ALA A 496 16.32 -24.50 25.19
CA ALA A 496 17.13 -23.69 24.29
C ALA A 496 17.20 -22.23 24.73
N ASP A 497 16.07 -21.65 25.17
CA ASP A 497 15.98 -20.26 25.65
C ASP A 497 16.84 -19.96 26.90
N GLN A 498 17.20 -21.01 27.65
CA GLN A 498 18.07 -20.88 28.83
C GLN A 498 19.54 -20.79 28.49
N ARG A 499 19.96 -21.36 27.36
CA ARG A 499 21.36 -21.44 26.94
C ARG A 499 21.75 -20.08 26.36
N LYS A 500 22.25 -19.18 27.21
CA LYS A 500 22.64 -17.82 26.80
C LYS A 500 23.74 -17.26 27.70
N ALA A 501 24.44 -16.23 27.25
CA ALA A 501 25.27 -15.39 28.09
C ALA A 501 24.78 -13.95 28.00
N ASN A 502 24.75 -13.26 29.13
CA ASN A 502 24.53 -11.83 29.20
C ASN A 502 25.88 -11.14 29.36
N ILE A 503 26.16 -10.17 28.49
CA ILE A 503 27.41 -9.44 28.47
C ILE A 503 27.10 -8.00 28.84
N ARG A 504 27.76 -7.45 29.87
CA ARG A 504 27.75 -6.03 30.20
C ARG A 504 29.15 -5.44 30.00
N ILE A 505 29.26 -4.47 29.11
CA ILE A 505 30.51 -3.77 28.80
C ILE A 505 30.42 -2.36 29.36
N PHE A 506 31.24 -2.06 30.37
CA PHE A 506 31.36 -0.73 30.95
C PHE A 506 32.28 0.11 30.09
N VAL A 507 31.73 1.17 29.54
CA VAL A 507 32.39 2.06 28.58
C VAL A 507 32.42 3.48 29.08
N GLU A 508 33.43 4.22 28.65
CA GLU A 508 33.54 5.64 28.86
C GLU A 508 33.72 6.39 27.55
N SER A 509 33.17 7.60 27.51
CA SER A 509 33.47 8.54 26.45
C SER A 509 34.90 9.05 26.62
N ILE A 510 35.57 9.35 25.52
CA ILE A 510 36.89 9.98 25.58
C ILE A 510 36.71 11.41 26.11
N TYR A 511 37.36 11.71 27.23
CA TYR A 511 37.30 13.02 27.85
C TYR A 511 38.17 14.02 27.09
N ILE A 512 37.58 15.17 26.74
CA ILE A 512 38.31 16.38 26.38
C ILE A 512 37.86 17.46 27.34
N ASP A 513 38.81 18.27 27.84
CA ASP A 513 38.51 19.49 28.59
C ASP A 513 37.40 20.29 27.90
N SER A 514 36.50 20.89 28.69
CA SER A 514 35.41 21.69 28.12
C SER A 514 35.98 22.86 27.30
N LEU A 515 35.76 22.81 25.98
CA LEU A 515 36.18 23.81 25.01
C LEU A 515 34.93 24.45 24.40
N THR A 516 34.90 25.79 24.34
CA THR A 516 33.86 26.48 23.58
C THR A 516 34.05 26.22 22.08
N PRO A 517 32.98 26.12 21.28
CA PRO A 517 33.07 25.81 19.85
C PRO A 517 34.09 26.70 19.11
N GLU A 518 34.16 27.98 19.42
CA GLU A 518 35.05 28.96 18.76
C GLU A 518 36.53 28.69 19.01
N LYS A 519 36.87 27.99 20.10
CA LYS A 519 38.25 27.61 20.42
C LYS A 519 38.68 26.30 19.77
N LEU A 520 37.76 25.50 19.23
CA LEU A 520 38.08 24.20 18.65
C LEU A 520 39.10 24.28 17.49
N PRO A 521 39.00 25.23 16.52
CA PRO A 521 39.94 25.27 15.40
C PRO A 521 41.39 25.55 15.83
N SER A 522 41.60 26.51 16.74
CA SER A 522 42.94 26.82 17.25
C SER A 522 43.52 25.67 18.08
N LYS A 523 42.68 24.98 18.87
CA LYS A 523 43.09 23.80 19.63
C LYS A 523 43.37 22.59 18.75
N PHE A 524 42.64 22.43 17.65
CA PHE A 524 42.93 21.39 16.66
C PHE A 524 44.31 21.58 16.05
N GLN A 525 44.64 22.80 15.61
CA GLN A 525 45.94 23.10 15.02
C GLN A 525 47.08 22.90 16.03
N ALA A 526 46.89 23.33 17.28
CA ALA A 526 47.87 23.10 18.35
C ALA A 526 48.08 21.59 18.57
N SER A 527 47.01 20.79 18.69
CA SER A 527 47.14 19.35 18.91
C SER A 527 47.82 18.60 17.75
N ILE A 528 47.72 19.13 16.52
CA ILE A 528 48.47 18.59 15.37
C ILE A 528 49.96 18.92 15.50
N GLN A 529 50.29 20.17 15.84
CA GLN A 529 51.68 20.63 16.02
C GLN A 529 52.38 19.92 17.17
N ASP A 530 51.65 19.64 18.24
CA ASP A 530 52.12 18.92 19.44
C ASP A 530 52.11 17.39 19.25
N GLU A 531 51.76 16.90 18.05
CA GLU A 531 51.67 15.49 17.68
C GLU A 531 50.69 14.65 18.53
N GLU A 532 49.72 15.31 19.18
CA GLU A 532 48.69 14.67 20.00
C GLU A 532 47.55 14.10 19.14
N TYR A 533 47.82 12.98 18.44
CA TYR A 533 46.90 12.42 17.44
C TYR A 533 45.48 12.12 17.98
N ILE A 534 45.36 11.42 19.12
CA ILE A 534 44.05 11.07 19.68
C ILE A 534 43.27 12.33 20.05
N ARG A 535 43.95 13.32 20.63
CA ARG A 535 43.35 14.62 20.95
C ARG A 535 42.93 15.36 19.69
N SER A 536 43.77 15.38 18.65
CA SER A 536 43.48 15.99 17.35
C SER A 536 42.22 15.39 16.72
N LYS A 537 42.11 14.06 16.69
CA LYS A 537 40.92 13.35 16.16
C LYS A 537 39.66 13.64 16.95
N ALA A 538 39.80 13.73 18.27
CA ALA A 538 38.69 14.02 19.14
C ALA A 538 38.23 15.49 18.94
N ILE A 539 39.15 16.46 18.86
CA ILE A 539 38.80 17.86 18.54
C ILE A 539 38.16 17.98 17.15
N GLN A 540 38.69 17.31 16.12
CA GLN A 540 38.08 17.31 14.78
C GLN A 540 36.64 16.77 14.79
N THR A 541 36.38 15.74 15.62
CA THR A 541 35.03 15.21 15.80
C THR A 541 34.10 16.22 16.47
N LEU A 542 34.57 16.98 17.48
CA LEU A 542 33.80 18.07 18.08
C LEU A 542 33.51 19.18 17.07
N MET A 543 34.51 19.58 16.28
CA MET A 543 34.33 20.57 15.20
C MET A 543 33.25 20.13 14.23
N TYR A 544 33.28 18.87 13.79
CA TYR A 544 32.27 18.31 12.89
C TYR A 544 30.86 18.35 13.50
N ARG A 545 30.72 18.00 14.79
CA ARG A 545 29.42 18.08 15.50
C ARG A 545 28.92 19.52 15.62
N ALA A 546 29.80 20.46 15.98
CA ALA A 546 29.46 21.88 16.07
C ALA A 546 28.99 22.43 14.71
N VAL A 547 29.61 22.02 13.61
CA VAL A 547 29.15 22.36 12.24
C VAL A 547 27.78 21.77 11.93
N LEU A 548 27.54 20.49 12.25
CA LEU A 548 26.23 19.86 12.05
C LEU A 548 25.10 20.53 12.86
N ASN A 549 25.44 21.07 14.04
CA ASN A 549 24.51 21.79 14.90
C ASN A 549 24.35 23.28 14.50
N GLY A 550 25.12 23.78 13.55
CA GLY A 550 25.12 25.19 13.15
C GLY A 550 25.84 26.14 14.12
N GLU A 551 26.66 25.61 15.03
CA GLU A 551 27.45 26.38 16.00
C GLU A 551 28.76 26.91 15.38
N LEU A 552 29.25 26.28 14.30
CA LEU A 552 30.44 26.70 13.55
C LEU A 552 30.17 26.71 12.03
N ASP A 553 30.87 27.59 11.32
CA ASP A 553 30.86 27.59 9.85
C ASP A 553 31.60 26.38 9.28
N THR A 554 31.13 25.84 8.15
CA THR A 554 31.74 24.67 7.50
C THR A 554 33.21 24.86 7.11
N ALA A 555 33.67 26.10 6.88
CA ALA A 555 35.05 26.43 6.50
C ALA A 555 36.07 25.89 7.50
N VAL A 556 35.74 25.87 8.80
CA VAL A 556 36.66 25.44 9.87
C VAL A 556 37.12 23.98 9.71
N LEU A 557 36.33 23.12 9.04
CA LEU A 557 36.70 21.72 8.78
C LEU A 557 37.78 21.57 7.70
N PHE A 558 38.11 22.65 7.01
CA PHE A 558 39.04 22.69 5.89
C PHE A 558 40.22 23.63 6.14
N GLU A 559 40.35 24.20 7.33
CA GLU A 559 41.48 25.02 7.74
C GLU A 559 42.63 24.16 8.30
N GLY A 560 43.84 24.68 8.22
CA GLY A 560 45.04 24.01 8.73
C GLY A 560 45.63 22.93 7.82
N ASP A 561 46.91 22.66 8.04
CA ASP A 561 47.66 21.61 7.34
C ASP A 561 47.70 20.34 8.18
N ILE A 562 47.25 19.23 7.60
CA ILE A 562 47.33 17.90 8.21
C ILE A 562 48.61 17.24 7.69
N PRO A 563 49.60 16.93 8.56
CA PRO A 563 50.83 16.29 8.15
C PRO A 563 50.59 14.94 7.46
N GLN A 564 51.39 14.62 6.44
CA GLN A 564 51.28 13.37 5.66
C GLN A 564 51.95 12.17 6.35
N TYR A 565 51.80 12.06 7.67
CA TYR A 565 52.28 10.91 8.44
C TYR A 565 51.17 9.89 8.63
N LYS A 566 51.55 8.61 8.73
CA LYS A 566 50.61 7.49 8.89
C LYS A 566 49.60 7.71 10.03
N GLN A 567 50.04 8.28 11.15
CA GLN A 567 49.17 8.56 12.30
C GLN A 567 48.05 9.58 12.00
N PHE A 568 48.25 10.52 11.08
CA PHE A 568 47.25 11.55 10.74
C PHE A 568 46.33 11.18 9.57
N VAL A 569 46.56 10.03 8.93
CA VAL A 569 45.75 9.53 7.79
C VAL A 569 44.24 9.54 8.09
N PRO A 570 43.75 9.16 9.29
CA PRO A 570 42.33 9.27 9.62
C PRO A 570 41.77 10.70 9.59
N LEU A 571 42.56 11.70 10.01
CA LEU A 571 42.14 13.11 9.95
C LEU A 571 42.02 13.60 8.50
N ALA A 572 42.97 13.19 7.65
CA ALA A 572 42.96 13.51 6.22
C ALA A 572 41.78 12.83 5.51
N ASN A 573 41.50 11.56 5.82
CA ASN A 573 40.31 10.86 5.33
C ASN A 573 39.01 11.56 5.75
N ASN A 574 38.92 12.04 6.99
CA ASN A 574 37.77 12.81 7.45
C ASN A 574 37.60 14.11 6.65
N ARG A 575 38.69 14.81 6.33
CA ARG A 575 38.65 16.00 5.47
C ARG A 575 38.11 15.68 4.07
N VAL A 576 38.52 14.56 3.46
CA VAL A 576 37.94 14.06 2.20
C VAL A 576 36.43 13.86 2.32
N ALA A 577 35.99 13.19 3.39
CA ALA A 577 34.56 12.96 3.64
C ALA A 577 33.77 14.26 3.85
N PHE A 578 34.30 15.22 4.62
CA PHE A 578 33.69 16.53 4.82
C PHE A 578 33.56 17.31 3.50
N ARG A 579 34.56 17.23 2.62
CA ARG A 579 34.50 17.89 1.31
C ARG A 579 33.39 17.29 0.44
N MET A 580 33.24 15.97 0.43
CA MET A 580 32.13 15.31 -0.28
C MET A 580 30.77 15.76 0.27
N GLN A 581 30.67 15.97 1.58
CA GLN A 581 29.42 16.36 2.23
C GLN A 581 29.07 17.85 2.04
N PHE A 582 30.02 18.76 2.26
CA PHE A 582 29.76 20.20 2.36
C PHE A 582 30.20 21.01 1.13
N GLN A 583 31.11 20.50 0.29
CA GLN A 583 31.61 21.22 -0.89
C GLN A 583 30.99 20.72 -2.21
N LYS A 584 30.00 19.84 -2.17
CA LYS A 584 29.31 19.29 -3.35
C LYS A 584 28.54 20.41 -4.08
N LYS A 585 29.17 20.99 -5.11
CA LYS A 585 28.61 22.06 -5.97
C LYS A 585 28.09 21.51 -7.31
N LYS A 586 27.59 22.42 -8.16
CA LYS A 586 27.09 22.15 -9.52
C LYS A 586 28.11 21.42 -10.44
N ASN A 587 29.41 21.50 -10.15
CA ASN A 587 30.48 20.73 -10.83
C ASN A 587 31.01 19.58 -9.94
N SER A 588 30.13 18.63 -9.60
CA SER A 588 30.47 17.54 -8.66
C SER A 588 31.52 16.58 -9.19
N ASP A 589 31.69 16.48 -10.51
CA ASP A 589 32.62 15.51 -11.13
C ASP A 589 34.08 15.83 -10.84
N SER A 590 34.50 17.08 -11.09
CA SER A 590 35.87 17.51 -10.77
C SER A 590 36.21 17.37 -9.29
N LEU A 591 35.23 17.60 -8.39
CA LEU A 591 35.42 17.34 -6.97
C LEU A 591 35.65 15.85 -6.70
N VAL A 592 34.80 14.97 -7.23
CA VAL A 592 34.90 13.52 -7.02
C VAL A 592 36.20 12.96 -7.60
N ASP A 593 36.66 13.44 -8.75
CA ASP A 593 37.97 13.07 -9.34
C ASP A 593 39.12 13.43 -8.40
N ASN A 594 39.11 14.63 -7.81
CA ASN A 594 40.12 15.06 -6.85
C ASN A 594 40.09 14.20 -5.57
N LEU A 595 38.88 13.95 -5.02
CA LEU A 595 38.72 13.10 -3.85
C LEU A 595 39.18 11.66 -4.11
N ARG A 596 38.97 11.13 -5.32
CA ARG A 596 39.49 9.81 -5.71
C ARG A 596 41.01 9.76 -5.62
N MET A 597 41.70 10.74 -6.19
CA MET A 597 43.17 10.81 -6.15
C MET A 597 43.70 10.93 -4.71
N GLU A 598 43.03 11.73 -3.87
CA GLU A 598 43.37 11.85 -2.45
C GLU A 598 43.18 10.52 -1.71
N ILE A 599 42.06 9.81 -1.95
CA ILE A 599 41.81 8.49 -1.38
C ILE A 599 42.89 7.48 -1.81
N GLU A 600 43.30 7.50 -3.07
CA GLU A 600 44.37 6.63 -3.59
C GLU A 600 45.72 6.94 -2.94
N ALA A 601 46.06 8.21 -2.77
CA ALA A 601 47.27 8.63 -2.05
C ALA A 601 47.25 8.16 -0.58
N LEU A 602 46.11 8.30 0.11
CA LEU A 602 45.95 7.82 1.49
C LEU A 602 46.07 6.30 1.59
N LEU A 603 45.54 5.54 0.62
CA LEU A 603 45.72 4.09 0.55
C LEU A 603 47.17 3.68 0.25
N GLY A 604 47.95 4.53 -0.42
CA GLY A 604 49.38 4.32 -0.57
C GLY A 604 50.14 4.34 0.77
N VAL A 605 49.63 5.10 1.75
CA VAL A 605 50.21 5.20 3.10
C VAL A 605 49.63 4.14 4.04
N GLU A 606 48.32 3.90 4.01
CA GLU A 606 47.63 2.93 4.88
C GLU A 606 46.66 2.01 4.09
N PRO A 607 47.19 0.99 3.38
CA PRO A 607 46.39 0.19 2.43
C PRO A 607 45.24 -0.59 3.06
N THR A 608 45.36 -0.96 4.34
CA THR A 608 44.37 -1.78 5.07
C THR A 608 43.35 -0.94 5.84
N ASN A 609 43.39 0.39 5.74
CA ASN A 609 42.46 1.25 6.47
C ASN A 609 41.01 1.05 5.96
N GLY A 610 40.11 0.61 6.85
CA GLY A 610 38.72 0.33 6.51
C GLY A 610 37.91 1.55 6.04
N HIS A 611 38.14 2.72 6.65
CA HIS A 611 37.42 3.96 6.30
C HIS A 611 37.81 4.45 4.90
N ILE A 612 39.10 4.41 4.59
CA ILE A 612 39.59 4.81 3.27
C ILE A 612 39.14 3.82 2.20
N ASN A 613 39.24 2.51 2.47
CA ASN A 613 38.74 1.49 1.54
C ASN A 613 37.23 1.61 1.32
N PHE A 614 36.44 1.91 2.35
CA PHE A 614 35.02 2.22 2.21
C PHE A 614 34.80 3.40 1.27
N ASN A 615 35.54 4.49 1.48
CA ASN A 615 35.45 5.71 0.67
C ASN A 615 35.82 5.45 -0.79
N LYS A 616 36.85 4.64 -1.05
CA LYS A 616 37.19 4.14 -2.39
C LYS A 616 35.99 3.44 -3.04
N GLN A 617 35.34 2.51 -2.34
CA GLN A 617 34.20 1.78 -2.91
C GLN A 617 32.98 2.69 -3.15
N ALA A 618 32.73 3.67 -2.27
CA ALA A 618 31.66 4.65 -2.46
C ALA A 618 31.88 5.51 -3.71
N ILE A 619 33.11 6.01 -3.92
CA ILE A 619 33.50 6.77 -5.11
C ILE A 619 33.40 5.90 -6.37
N LYS A 620 33.80 4.63 -6.28
CA LYS A 620 33.66 3.68 -7.39
C LYS A 620 32.20 3.44 -7.79
N LEU A 621 31.28 3.35 -6.82
CA LEU A 621 29.83 3.29 -7.09
C LEU A 621 29.32 4.56 -7.77
N TYR A 622 29.84 5.73 -7.38
CA TYR A 622 29.47 6.99 -8.01
C TYR A 622 29.80 6.99 -9.51
N TYR A 623 31.00 6.58 -9.90
CA TYR A 623 31.36 6.45 -11.32
C TYR A 623 30.50 5.42 -12.04
N TRP A 624 30.29 4.24 -11.44
CA TRP A 624 29.49 3.20 -12.08
C TRP A 624 28.02 3.60 -12.28
N ALA A 625 27.45 4.40 -11.36
CA ALA A 625 26.11 4.95 -11.51
C ALA A 625 26.01 5.96 -12.67
N LYS A 626 27.10 6.65 -13.00
CA LYS A 626 27.18 7.60 -14.13
C LYS A 626 27.40 6.89 -15.46
N ASP A 627 28.31 5.92 -15.48
CA ASP A 627 28.62 5.12 -16.65
C ASP A 627 28.57 3.62 -16.31
N LEU A 628 27.55 2.94 -16.82
CA LEU A 628 27.36 1.50 -16.60
C LEU A 628 28.44 0.64 -17.29
N GLN A 629 29.29 1.23 -18.14
CA GLN A 629 30.45 0.57 -18.73
C GLN A 629 31.73 0.73 -17.90
N PHE A 630 31.74 1.59 -16.87
CA PHE A 630 32.93 1.91 -16.07
C PHE A 630 33.68 0.67 -15.55
N LEU A 631 32.97 -0.41 -15.20
CA LEU A 631 33.55 -1.66 -14.69
C LEU A 631 33.91 -2.69 -15.78
N ILE A 632 33.81 -2.36 -17.06
CA ILE A 632 34.08 -3.27 -18.20
C ILE A 632 35.32 -2.86 -19.00
N ILE A 633 35.89 -1.68 -18.75
CA ILE A 633 36.81 -1.00 -19.67
C ILE A 633 38.11 -1.80 -20.00
N ASP A 634 38.36 -2.97 -19.41
CA ASP A 634 39.46 -3.80 -19.90
C ASP A 634 39.36 -5.32 -19.63
N GLU A 635 39.07 -6.12 -20.66
CA GLU A 635 39.20 -7.59 -20.61
C GLU A 635 40.68 -8.05 -20.65
N GLU A 636 41.61 -7.21 -21.13
CA GLU A 636 43.05 -7.54 -21.20
C GLU A 636 43.83 -7.06 -19.96
N ASN A 637 43.45 -5.93 -19.35
CA ASN A 637 44.16 -5.32 -18.21
C ASN A 637 43.53 -5.56 -16.82
N LYS A 638 42.59 -6.52 -16.68
CA LYS A 638 41.97 -6.90 -15.38
C LYS A 638 41.32 -5.72 -14.63
N VAL A 639 40.54 -4.89 -15.31
CA VAL A 639 39.75 -3.86 -14.63
C VAL A 639 38.57 -4.51 -13.90
N ASP A 640 38.33 -4.07 -12.67
CA ASP A 640 37.42 -4.67 -11.68
C ASP A 640 36.03 -5.04 -12.21
N GLN A 641 35.83 -6.32 -12.57
CA GLN A 641 34.53 -6.82 -12.96
C GLN A 641 33.49 -6.61 -11.85
N PRO A 642 32.19 -6.47 -12.16
CA PRO A 642 31.15 -6.32 -11.13
C PRO A 642 31.25 -7.37 -10.02
N LYS A 643 31.63 -8.60 -10.34
CA LYS A 643 31.81 -9.68 -9.34
C LYS A 643 32.95 -9.39 -8.36
N ASP A 644 34.07 -8.86 -8.84
CA ASP A 644 35.23 -8.55 -7.99
C ASP A 644 34.96 -7.30 -7.16
N PHE A 645 34.31 -6.29 -7.74
CA PHE A 645 33.84 -5.14 -6.97
C PHE A 645 32.88 -5.54 -5.83
N TYR A 646 31.97 -6.49 -6.08
CA TYR A 646 31.11 -7.03 -5.03
C TYR A 646 31.92 -7.70 -3.90
N LYS A 647 32.96 -8.46 -4.25
CA LYS A 647 33.85 -9.08 -3.26
C LYS A 647 34.59 -8.01 -2.45
N ASP A 648 35.06 -6.94 -3.09
CA ASP A 648 35.78 -5.86 -2.41
C ASP A 648 34.90 -5.11 -1.42
N ILE A 649 33.65 -4.82 -1.79
CA ILE A 649 32.69 -4.26 -0.83
C ILE A 649 32.47 -5.24 0.34
N ARG A 650 32.36 -6.55 0.07
CA ARG A 650 32.18 -7.55 1.13
C ARG A 650 33.39 -7.68 2.07
N LYS A 651 34.62 -7.48 1.59
CA LYS A 651 35.81 -7.48 2.46
C LYS A 651 35.73 -6.42 3.57
N LEU A 652 34.97 -5.34 3.36
CA LEU A 652 34.75 -4.31 4.37
C LEU A 652 34.03 -4.81 5.62
N TYR A 653 33.30 -5.94 5.55
CA TYR A 653 32.76 -6.58 6.76
C TYR A 653 33.85 -7.01 7.74
N ASN A 654 35.08 -7.22 7.27
CA ASN A 654 36.22 -7.63 8.09
C ASN A 654 37.04 -6.41 8.56
N THR A 655 36.45 -5.22 8.51
CA THR A 655 37.09 -3.96 8.93
C THR A 655 36.29 -3.30 10.06
N LYS A 656 36.80 -2.18 10.58
CA LYS A 656 36.15 -1.37 11.63
C LYS A 656 34.91 -0.57 11.15
N ILE A 657 34.43 -0.82 9.93
CA ILE A 657 33.28 -0.12 9.35
C ILE A 657 31.99 -0.78 9.79
N ASP A 658 31.04 0.03 10.25
CA ASP A 658 29.71 -0.44 10.64
C ASP A 658 29.05 -1.25 9.51
N ASN A 659 28.57 -2.45 9.83
CA ASN A 659 27.95 -3.36 8.85
C ASN A 659 26.81 -2.73 8.06
N TYR A 660 26.02 -1.82 8.65
CA TYR A 660 24.93 -1.14 7.94
C TYR A 660 25.45 -0.21 6.82
N LYS A 661 26.63 0.39 6.99
CA LYS A 661 27.28 1.20 5.94
C LYS A 661 27.75 0.29 4.80
N VAL A 662 28.34 -0.87 5.11
CA VAL A 662 28.67 -1.88 4.10
C VAL A 662 27.41 -2.35 3.36
N ASN A 663 26.30 -2.58 4.09
CA ASN A 663 25.00 -2.89 3.49
C ASN A 663 24.49 -1.77 2.57
N ARG A 664 24.75 -0.49 2.87
CA ARG A 664 24.42 0.64 1.98
C ARG A 664 25.23 0.64 0.69
N LEU A 665 26.52 0.28 0.74
CA LEU A 665 27.31 0.06 -0.48
C LEU A 665 26.75 -1.09 -1.31
N LEU A 666 26.42 -2.22 -0.67
CA LEU A 666 25.86 -3.39 -1.35
C LEU A 666 24.46 -3.12 -1.91
N LEU A 667 23.64 -2.33 -1.21
CA LEU A 667 22.35 -1.85 -1.70
C LEU A 667 22.54 -1.08 -3.02
N ASN A 668 23.41 -0.06 -3.02
CA ASN A 668 23.70 0.74 -4.20
C ASN A 668 24.32 -0.07 -5.34
N TYR A 669 25.27 -0.96 -5.03
CA TYR A 669 25.83 -1.90 -6.00
C TYR A 669 24.71 -2.67 -6.72
N ASN A 670 23.73 -3.20 -5.98
CA ASN A 670 22.66 -4.00 -6.58
C ASN A 670 21.61 -3.16 -7.32
N ILE A 671 21.39 -1.90 -6.93
CA ILE A 671 20.57 -0.93 -7.68
C ILE A 671 21.21 -0.69 -9.06
N ILE A 672 22.50 -0.33 -9.10
CA ILE A 672 23.24 -0.10 -10.35
C ILE A 672 23.30 -1.39 -11.18
N SER A 673 23.54 -2.53 -10.53
CA SER A 673 23.58 -3.85 -11.19
C SER A 673 22.27 -4.18 -11.89
N ALA A 674 21.12 -3.84 -11.30
CA ALA A 674 19.82 -4.13 -11.91
C ALA A 674 19.66 -3.40 -13.26
N ASP A 675 20.07 -2.13 -13.32
CA ASP A 675 20.08 -1.34 -14.57
C ASP A 675 21.15 -1.85 -15.54
N PHE A 676 22.35 -2.16 -15.05
CA PHE A 676 23.43 -2.77 -15.84
C PHE A 676 23.01 -4.05 -16.55
N TYR A 677 22.30 -4.95 -15.85
CA TYR A 677 21.80 -6.20 -16.45
C TYR A 677 20.59 -5.95 -17.35
N TYR A 678 19.76 -4.94 -17.04
CA TYR A 678 18.64 -4.55 -17.89
C TYR A 678 19.11 -4.10 -19.28
N ASP A 679 20.11 -3.22 -19.35
CA ASP A 679 20.67 -2.72 -20.62
C ASP A 679 21.25 -3.83 -21.50
N ARG A 680 21.73 -4.92 -20.88
CA ARG A 680 22.26 -6.11 -21.56
C ARG A 680 21.22 -7.19 -21.81
N ARG A 681 19.95 -6.96 -21.44
CA ARG A 681 18.85 -7.93 -21.53
C ARG A 681 19.12 -9.23 -20.72
N ASP A 682 19.95 -9.17 -19.69
CA ASP A 682 20.19 -10.28 -18.75
C ASP A 682 19.17 -10.24 -17.60
N PHE A 683 17.94 -10.61 -17.92
CA PHE A 683 16.84 -10.55 -16.95
C PHE A 683 17.02 -11.51 -15.76
N ARG A 684 17.76 -12.61 -15.94
CA ARG A 684 18.02 -13.58 -14.87
C ARG A 684 18.86 -12.95 -13.77
N ASN A 685 19.96 -12.28 -14.13
CA ASN A 685 20.81 -11.62 -13.13
C ASN A 685 20.21 -10.30 -12.64
N ARG A 686 19.41 -9.59 -13.46
CA ARG A 686 18.59 -8.46 -12.98
C ARG A 686 17.66 -8.87 -11.83
N ILE A 687 16.94 -9.97 -11.97
CA ILE A 687 16.05 -10.46 -10.90
C ILE A 687 16.84 -10.77 -9.62
N LYS A 688 18.03 -11.37 -9.75
CA LYS A 688 18.91 -11.62 -8.60
C LYS A 688 19.34 -10.32 -7.93
N ALA A 689 19.77 -9.32 -8.71
CA ALA A 689 20.14 -8.01 -8.20
C ALA A 689 18.96 -7.35 -7.44
N LEU A 690 17.76 -7.34 -8.01
CA LEU A 690 16.56 -6.79 -7.34
C LEU A 690 16.23 -7.51 -6.02
N LYS A 691 16.35 -8.84 -5.97
CA LYS A 691 16.20 -9.60 -4.70
C LYS A 691 17.23 -9.18 -3.65
N GLN A 692 18.47 -8.90 -4.08
CA GLN A 692 19.50 -8.39 -3.19
C GLN A 692 19.21 -6.96 -2.75
N VAL A 693 18.67 -6.08 -3.61
CA VAL A 693 18.17 -4.75 -3.21
C VAL A 693 17.16 -4.90 -2.07
N LYS A 694 16.13 -5.75 -2.23
CA LYS A 694 15.15 -6.02 -1.16
C LYS A 694 15.81 -6.43 0.16
N LYS A 695 16.76 -7.36 0.11
CA LYS A 695 17.51 -7.84 1.28
C LYS A 695 18.28 -6.70 1.97
N TYR A 696 19.00 -5.88 1.21
CA TYR A 696 19.87 -4.85 1.78
C TYR A 696 19.12 -3.61 2.24
N VAL A 697 17.97 -3.26 1.65
CA VAL A 697 17.10 -2.17 2.14
C VAL A 697 16.76 -2.37 3.62
N GLN A 698 16.42 -3.59 4.03
CA GLN A 698 16.09 -3.91 5.42
C GLN A 698 17.29 -3.81 6.38
N LYS A 699 18.52 -3.92 5.86
CA LYS A 699 19.76 -3.93 6.65
C LYS A 699 20.56 -2.62 6.59
N ALA A 700 20.13 -1.68 5.76
CA ALA A 700 20.84 -0.43 5.47
C ALA A 700 20.51 0.72 6.43
N LYS A 701 19.62 0.50 7.41
CA LYS A 701 19.12 1.52 8.36
C LYS A 701 18.74 2.81 7.63
N LEU A 702 17.81 2.70 6.67
CA LEU A 702 17.34 3.84 5.91
C LEU A 702 16.40 4.69 6.76
N ASN A 703 16.51 6.01 6.67
CA ASN A 703 15.50 6.90 7.24
C ASN A 703 14.22 6.91 6.38
N ARG A 704 13.18 7.61 6.83
CA ARG A 704 11.90 7.74 6.13
C ARG A 704 12.06 8.22 4.68
N THR A 705 12.83 9.28 4.47
CA THR A 705 13.06 9.88 3.15
C THR A 705 13.78 8.92 2.19
N GLN A 706 14.83 8.26 2.67
CA GLN A 706 15.54 7.23 1.90
C GLN A 706 14.65 6.02 1.59
N THR A 707 13.82 5.59 2.56
CA THR A 707 12.82 4.54 2.36
C THR A 707 11.83 4.91 1.28
N PHE A 708 11.36 6.17 1.26
CA PHE A 708 10.42 6.63 0.23
C PHE A 708 11.05 6.64 -1.16
N ILE A 709 12.32 7.05 -1.28
CA ILE A 709 13.08 6.95 -2.53
C ILE A 709 13.17 5.48 -2.99
N MET A 710 13.46 4.56 -2.08
CA MET A 710 13.50 3.12 -2.38
C MET A 710 12.12 2.56 -2.75
N ALA A 711 11.04 3.07 -2.17
CA ALA A 711 9.69 2.67 -2.54
C ALA A 711 9.37 3.11 -3.97
N LYS A 712 9.68 4.36 -4.34
CA LYS A 712 9.53 4.85 -5.73
C LYS A 712 10.38 4.05 -6.72
N TYR A 713 11.57 3.62 -6.32
CA TYR A 713 12.40 2.70 -7.10
C TYR A 713 11.72 1.34 -7.28
N PHE A 714 11.19 0.74 -6.22
CA PHE A 714 10.47 -0.53 -6.32
C PHE A 714 9.22 -0.41 -7.20
N ILE A 715 8.47 0.69 -7.13
CA ILE A 715 7.35 0.94 -8.03
C ILE A 715 7.84 1.00 -9.49
N TYR A 716 8.93 1.74 -9.77
CA TYR A 716 9.53 1.80 -11.11
C TYR A 716 9.95 0.41 -11.62
N GLN A 717 10.49 -0.43 -10.73
CA GLN A 717 10.89 -1.80 -11.05
C GLN A 717 9.71 -2.81 -11.02
N MET A 718 8.47 -2.33 -10.93
CA MET A 718 7.23 -3.14 -10.85
C MET A 718 7.21 -4.12 -9.66
N GLN A 719 7.87 -3.77 -8.56
CA GLN A 719 7.90 -4.50 -7.29
C GLN A 719 6.98 -3.83 -6.25
N ILE A 720 5.70 -3.67 -6.61
CA ILE A 720 4.73 -2.89 -5.80
C ILE A 720 4.53 -3.48 -4.40
N ASP A 721 4.46 -4.81 -4.27
CA ASP A 721 4.42 -5.47 -2.96
C ASP A 721 5.57 -5.06 -2.06
N TRP A 722 6.77 -4.88 -2.62
CA TRP A 722 7.96 -4.53 -1.85
C TRP A 722 7.95 -3.07 -1.45
N ALA A 723 7.43 -2.19 -2.31
CA ALA A 723 7.19 -0.78 -1.98
C ALA A 723 6.20 -0.66 -0.82
N VAL A 724 5.05 -1.34 -0.89
CA VAL A 724 4.05 -1.37 0.19
C VAL A 724 4.69 -1.88 1.48
N GLN A 725 5.42 -3.01 1.44
CA GLN A 725 6.07 -3.59 2.62
C GLN A 725 7.01 -2.63 3.36
N ILE A 726 7.82 -1.85 2.65
CA ILE A 726 8.76 -0.91 3.29
C ILE A 726 8.08 0.40 3.71
N MET A 727 6.95 0.76 3.10
CA MET A 727 6.19 1.96 3.45
C MET A 727 5.24 1.75 4.64
N SER A 728 4.65 0.56 4.78
CA SER A 728 3.64 0.27 5.81
C SER A 728 4.07 0.59 7.25
N PRO A 729 5.32 0.37 7.71
CA PRO A 729 5.73 0.75 9.06
C PRO A 729 5.55 2.24 9.35
N PHE A 730 5.88 3.10 8.38
CA PHE A 730 5.75 4.55 8.48
C PHE A 730 4.28 4.99 8.44
N ILE A 731 3.46 4.35 7.58
CA ILE A 731 2.01 4.56 7.56
C ILE A 731 1.38 4.22 8.92
N LYS A 732 1.80 3.11 9.55
CA LYS A 732 1.27 2.69 10.85
C LYS A 732 1.73 3.59 12.00
N SER A 733 2.95 4.12 11.95
CA SER A 733 3.47 5.01 13.01
C SER A 733 3.01 6.46 12.88
N GLY A 734 2.36 6.85 11.78
CA GLY A 734 1.99 8.25 11.51
C GLY A 734 3.13 9.11 10.95
N ASP A 735 4.30 8.54 10.68
CA ASP A 735 5.49 9.25 10.17
C ASP A 735 5.50 9.35 8.64
N TYR A 736 4.59 10.15 8.09
CA TYR A 736 4.46 10.38 6.65
C TYR A 736 3.95 11.78 6.33
N ASP A 737 4.33 12.26 5.15
CA ASP A 737 3.77 13.45 4.51
C ASP A 737 2.72 13.06 3.45
N SER A 738 2.12 14.07 2.82
CA SER A 738 1.08 13.89 1.80
C SER A 738 1.58 13.05 0.61
N ASP A 739 2.75 13.34 0.04
CA ASP A 739 3.24 12.60 -1.13
C ASP A 739 3.52 11.12 -0.80
N PHE A 740 4.02 10.84 0.41
CA PHE A 740 4.20 9.47 0.90
C PHE A 740 2.86 8.73 1.01
N MET A 741 1.85 9.35 1.63
CA MET A 741 0.52 8.75 1.80
C MET A 741 -0.20 8.54 0.45
N MET A 742 -0.21 9.54 -0.43
CA MET A 742 -0.85 9.42 -1.75
C MET A 742 -0.17 8.37 -2.62
N THR A 743 1.17 8.28 -2.57
CA THR A 743 1.90 7.21 -3.26
C THR A 743 1.50 5.84 -2.70
N TYR A 744 1.45 5.69 -1.37
CA TYR A 744 1.03 4.44 -0.73
C TYR A 744 -0.38 4.01 -1.14
N LEU A 745 -1.35 4.94 -1.12
CA LEU A 745 -2.73 4.67 -1.52
C LEU A 745 -2.84 4.30 -3.01
N SER A 746 -2.08 4.96 -3.89
CA SER A 746 -2.10 4.70 -5.33
C SER A 746 -1.65 3.28 -5.70
N ILE A 747 -0.79 2.66 -4.87
CA ILE A 747 -0.26 1.32 -5.12
C ILE A 747 -0.94 0.23 -4.27
N SER A 748 -1.50 0.58 -3.11
CA SER A 748 -2.13 -0.36 -2.18
C SER A 748 -3.37 -1.04 -2.78
N ILE A 749 -4.02 -0.37 -3.73
CA ILE A 749 -5.19 -0.90 -4.47
C ILE A 749 -4.89 -2.20 -5.23
N TYR A 750 -3.62 -2.50 -5.50
CA TYR A 750 -3.19 -3.74 -6.17
C TYR A 750 -2.72 -4.83 -5.21
N THR A 751 -2.65 -4.54 -3.91
CA THR A 751 -2.01 -5.42 -2.92
C THR A 751 -2.95 -5.79 -1.78
N GLU A 752 -4.15 -6.28 -2.10
CA GLU A 752 -5.16 -6.67 -1.10
C GLU A 752 -4.62 -7.66 -0.05
N LYS A 753 -3.70 -8.54 -0.45
CA LYS A 753 -3.02 -9.49 0.44
C LYS A 753 -2.15 -8.83 1.52
N LEU A 754 -1.70 -7.59 1.31
CA LEU A 754 -0.88 -6.81 2.24
C LEU A 754 -1.69 -5.74 2.96
N VAL A 755 -2.62 -5.11 2.23
CA VAL A 755 -3.51 -4.05 2.74
C VAL A 755 -4.94 -4.48 2.46
N LYS A 756 -5.61 -5.01 3.48
CA LYS A 756 -7.01 -5.42 3.37
C LYS A 756 -7.88 -4.21 3.01
N GLN A 757 -8.99 -4.47 2.33
CA GLN A 757 -9.90 -3.44 1.82
C GLN A 757 -10.41 -2.48 2.92
N GLU A 758 -10.81 -2.98 4.09
CA GLU A 758 -11.25 -2.11 5.19
C GLU A 758 -10.11 -1.19 5.70
N THR A 759 -8.90 -1.72 5.84
CA THR A 759 -7.71 -0.91 6.19
C THR A 759 -7.38 0.12 5.10
N TYR A 760 -7.62 -0.21 3.82
CA TYR A 760 -7.47 0.75 2.74
C TYR A 760 -8.47 1.90 2.86
N TYR A 761 -9.73 1.63 3.22
CA TYR A 761 -10.73 2.67 3.48
C TYR A 761 -10.36 3.56 4.66
N GLU A 762 -9.85 2.98 5.75
CA GLU A 762 -9.35 3.74 6.90
C GLU A 762 -8.24 4.72 6.47
N TYR A 763 -7.29 4.27 5.66
CA TYR A 763 -6.22 5.15 5.17
C TYR A 763 -6.69 6.19 4.16
N LEU A 764 -7.69 5.88 3.31
CA LEU A 764 -8.33 6.89 2.46
C LEU A 764 -8.98 7.98 3.30
N LYS A 765 -9.70 7.60 4.37
CA LYS A 765 -10.36 8.55 5.29
C LYS A 765 -9.34 9.41 6.04
N ILE A 766 -8.28 8.81 6.57
CA ILE A 766 -7.19 9.56 7.22
C ILE A 766 -6.56 10.54 6.23
N ALA A 767 -6.33 10.12 4.99
CA ALA A 767 -5.74 10.97 3.96
C ALA A 767 -6.66 12.12 3.56
N SER A 768 -7.96 11.88 3.45
CA SER A 768 -8.94 12.93 3.11
C SER A 768 -9.06 13.98 4.21
N GLU A 769 -9.09 13.55 5.49
CA GLU A 769 -9.17 14.45 6.65
C GLU A 769 -7.89 15.27 6.84
N LYS A 770 -6.71 14.66 6.60
CA LYS A 770 -5.41 15.31 6.87
C LYS A 770 -4.87 16.13 5.71
N TYR A 771 -5.18 15.77 4.46
CA TYR A 771 -4.54 16.32 3.26
C TYR A 771 -5.52 16.84 2.20
N GLY A 772 -6.81 17.03 2.52
CA GLY A 772 -7.78 17.80 1.73
C GLY A 772 -7.60 17.78 0.21
N ASP A 773 -7.11 18.89 -0.35
CA ASP A 773 -6.93 19.07 -1.80
C ASP A 773 -5.96 18.04 -2.42
N GLU A 774 -4.85 17.72 -1.77
CA GLU A 774 -3.91 16.70 -2.27
C GLU A 774 -4.52 15.30 -2.32
N PHE A 775 -5.45 14.99 -1.41
CA PHE A 775 -6.26 13.77 -1.50
C PHE A 775 -7.21 13.83 -2.71
N CYS A 776 -7.83 14.96 -2.98
CA CYS A 776 -8.71 15.12 -4.14
C CYS A 776 -7.95 14.99 -5.48
N GLU A 777 -6.71 15.47 -5.52
CA GLU A 777 -5.81 15.30 -6.67
C GLU A 777 -5.44 13.82 -6.91
N LEU A 778 -5.56 12.94 -5.91
CA LEU A 778 -5.33 11.50 -6.10
C LEU A 778 -6.24 10.92 -7.19
N PHE A 779 -7.48 11.40 -7.31
CA PHE A 779 -8.47 10.93 -8.28
C PHE A 779 -8.61 11.84 -9.52
N ARG A 780 -7.67 12.79 -9.71
CA ARG A 780 -7.58 13.65 -10.90
C ARG A 780 -6.41 13.20 -11.78
N LYS A 781 -6.50 13.44 -13.08
CA LYS A 781 -5.39 13.12 -13.99
C LYS A 781 -4.15 13.94 -13.62
N PRO A 782 -2.94 13.35 -13.58
CA PRO A 782 -2.60 12.02 -14.09
C PRO A 782 -2.71 10.89 -13.06
N GLY A 783 -3.24 11.10 -11.85
CA GLY A 783 -3.34 10.12 -10.76
C GLY A 783 -4.25 8.92 -11.04
N MET A 784 -5.00 8.49 -10.03
CA MET A 784 -5.95 7.39 -10.11
C MET A 784 -7.18 7.78 -10.93
N SER A 785 -7.73 6.83 -11.67
CA SER A 785 -8.99 7.05 -12.39
C SER A 785 -10.17 7.28 -11.43
N LYS A 786 -11.07 8.21 -11.77
CA LYS A 786 -12.36 8.32 -11.08
C LYS A 786 -13.23 7.07 -11.17
N GLU A 787 -12.89 6.11 -12.03
CA GLU A 787 -13.56 4.81 -12.04
C GLU A 787 -13.50 4.11 -10.66
N TYR A 788 -12.46 4.35 -9.85
CA TYR A 788 -12.40 3.78 -8.51
C TYR A 788 -13.52 4.29 -7.59
N LEU A 789 -14.15 5.42 -7.90
CA LEU A 789 -15.36 5.92 -7.24
C LEU A 789 -16.63 5.11 -7.64
N SER A 790 -16.49 4.08 -8.48
CA SER A 790 -17.55 3.07 -8.63
C SER A 790 -17.77 2.27 -7.33
N ASP A 791 -16.76 2.21 -6.47
CA ASP A 791 -16.89 1.78 -5.08
C ASP A 791 -17.53 2.89 -4.25
N LEU A 792 -18.70 2.60 -3.66
CA LEU A 792 -19.50 3.61 -2.96
C LEU A 792 -18.85 4.07 -1.65
N LYS A 793 -18.07 3.23 -0.96
CA LYS A 793 -17.33 3.65 0.23
C LYS A 793 -16.23 4.64 -0.14
N ILE A 794 -15.48 4.36 -1.21
CA ILE A 794 -14.45 5.30 -1.72
C ILE A 794 -15.12 6.60 -2.19
N LYS A 795 -16.26 6.49 -2.89
CA LYS A 795 -17.02 7.65 -3.35
C LYS A 795 -17.51 8.51 -2.19
N SER A 796 -18.03 7.94 -1.11
CA SER A 796 -18.47 8.71 0.07
C SER A 796 -17.32 9.52 0.65
N ILE A 797 -16.18 8.87 0.91
CA ILE A 797 -14.98 9.54 1.43
C ILE A 797 -14.53 10.67 0.49
N TYR A 798 -14.52 10.43 -0.82
CA TYR A 798 -14.20 11.45 -1.80
C TYR A 798 -15.20 12.62 -1.76
N CYS A 799 -16.51 12.34 -1.81
CA CYS A 799 -17.53 13.36 -1.93
C CYS A 799 -17.72 14.21 -0.66
N GLU A 800 -17.43 13.66 0.52
CA GLU A 800 -17.44 14.41 1.77
C GLU A 800 -16.33 15.46 1.84
N ASN A 801 -15.20 15.21 1.17
CA ASN A 801 -13.98 16.00 1.31
C ASN A 801 -13.60 16.81 0.07
N CYS A 802 -14.02 16.39 -1.13
CA CYS A 802 -13.63 16.97 -2.40
C CYS A 802 -14.81 17.70 -3.05
N LYS A 803 -14.83 19.03 -2.88
CA LYS A 803 -15.82 19.93 -3.50
C LYS A 803 -15.41 20.40 -4.89
#